data_AF-A0A401KXT8-F1
#
_entry.id   AF-A0A401KXT8-F1
#
_cell.length_a   1.000
_cell.length_b   1.000
_cell.length_c   1.000
_cell.angle_alpha   90.00
_cell.angle_beta   90.00
_cell.angle_gamma   90.00
#
_symmetry.space_group_name_H-M   'P 1'
#
loop_
_entity.id
_entity.type
_entity.pdbx_description
1 polymer ?
#
loop_
_entity_poly.entity_id
_entity_poly.type
_entity_poly.pdbx_seq_one_letter_code
_entity_poly.pdbx_strand_id
1 'polypeptide(L)'
;MSFRSLLALSGLVCTGLANVISKRATLDSWLSNEATVARTAILNNIGADGAWVSGADSGIVVASPSTDNPDYFYTWTRDSGLVLKTLVDLFRNGDTSLLSTIENYISAQAIVQGISNPSGDLSSGAGLGEPKFNVDETAYTGSWGRPQRDGPALRATAMIGFGQWLLDNGYTSTATDIVWPLVRNDLSYVAQYWNQTGYDLWEEVNGSSFFTIAVQHRALVEGSAFATAVGSSCSWCDSQAPEILCYLQSFWTGSFILANFDSSRSGKDANTLLGSIHTFDPEAACDDSTFQPCSPRALANHKEVVDSFRSIYTLNDGLSDSEAVAVGRYPEDTYYNGNPWFLCTLAAAEQLYDALYQWDKQGSLEVTDVSLDFFKALYSDAATGTYSSSSSTYSSIVDAVKTFADGFVSIVETHAASNGSMSEQYDKSDGEQLSARDLTWSYAALLTANNRRNSVVPASWGETSASSVPGTCAATSAIGTYSSVTVTSWPSIVATGGTTTTATPTGSGSVTSTSKTTATASKTSTSTSSTSCTTPTAVAVTFDLTATTTYGENIYLVGSISQLGDWETSDGIALSADKYTSSDPLWYVTVTLPAGESFEYKFIRIESDDSVEWESDPNREYTVPQACGTSTATVTDTWR
;
A
#
# COMPACT_ATOMS: atom_id res chain seq x y z
N MET A 1 2.35 -44.67 -52.64
CA MET A 1 1.78 -43.84 -51.55
C MET A 1 2.78 -43.82 -50.41
N SER A 2 3.17 -42.63 -49.98
CA SER A 2 4.43 -42.31 -49.30
C SER A 2 4.29 -42.39 -47.77
N PHE A 3 5.22 -43.10 -47.12
CA PHE A 3 5.40 -43.18 -45.66
C PHE A 3 6.35 -42.08 -45.12
N ARG A 4 6.42 -40.91 -45.78
CA ARG A 4 7.34 -39.81 -45.40
C ARG A 4 6.68 -38.63 -44.68
N SER A 5 5.38 -38.66 -44.41
CA SER A 5 4.68 -37.50 -43.81
C SER A 5 4.46 -37.56 -42.29
N LEU A 6 4.89 -38.62 -41.59
CA LEU A 6 4.68 -38.74 -40.13
C LEU A 6 5.88 -38.35 -39.25
N LEU A 7 7.08 -38.13 -39.81
CA LEU A 7 8.27 -37.78 -39.00
C LEU A 7 8.55 -36.27 -38.87
N ALA A 8 7.84 -35.41 -39.61
CA ALA A 8 8.03 -33.96 -39.51
C ALA A 8 7.21 -33.32 -38.38
N LEU A 9 6.10 -33.95 -37.96
CA LEU A 9 5.23 -33.43 -36.90
C LEU A 9 5.79 -33.71 -35.48
N SER A 10 6.54 -34.80 -35.29
CA SER A 10 7.15 -35.15 -34.00
C SER A 10 8.41 -34.35 -33.67
N GLY A 11 9.12 -33.83 -34.68
CA GLY A 11 10.32 -33.00 -34.49
C GLY A 11 10.02 -31.58 -34.00
N LEU A 12 8.93 -30.96 -34.48
CA LEU A 12 8.53 -29.59 -34.10
C LEU A 12 7.98 -29.51 -32.67
N VAL A 13 7.24 -30.54 -32.24
CA VAL A 13 6.69 -30.63 -30.88
C VAL A 13 7.82 -30.83 -29.86
N CYS A 14 8.82 -31.67 -30.17
CA CYS A 14 9.96 -31.89 -29.27
C CYS A 14 10.86 -30.66 -29.08
N THR A 15 11.08 -29.84 -30.12
CA THR A 15 11.89 -28.61 -30.01
C THR A 15 11.13 -27.47 -29.32
N GLY A 16 9.82 -27.35 -29.55
CA GLY A 16 8.97 -26.39 -28.85
C GLY A 16 8.90 -26.67 -27.35
N LEU A 17 8.61 -27.91 -26.95
CA LEU A 17 8.61 -28.33 -25.54
C LEU A 17 9.98 -28.16 -24.87
N ALA A 18 11.09 -28.51 -25.55
CA ALA A 18 12.43 -28.35 -24.99
C ALA A 18 12.79 -26.87 -24.74
N ASN A 19 12.40 -25.96 -25.64
CA ASN A 19 12.62 -24.52 -25.47
C ASN A 19 11.77 -23.94 -24.33
N VAL A 20 10.51 -24.38 -24.18
CA VAL A 20 9.64 -23.97 -23.06
C VAL A 20 10.20 -24.47 -21.73
N ILE A 21 10.67 -25.71 -21.66
CA ILE A 21 11.30 -26.29 -20.46
C ILE A 21 12.58 -25.53 -20.10
N SER A 22 13.41 -25.19 -21.10
CA SER A 22 14.64 -24.44 -20.88
C SER A 22 14.38 -23.00 -20.38
N LYS A 23 13.37 -22.31 -20.94
CA LYS A 23 12.98 -20.96 -20.50
C LYS A 23 12.37 -20.97 -19.09
N ARG A 24 11.55 -21.98 -18.75
CA ARG A 24 11.04 -22.12 -17.38
C ARG A 24 12.16 -22.36 -16.38
N ALA A 25 13.14 -23.20 -16.71
CA ALA A 25 14.29 -23.45 -15.84
C ALA A 25 15.17 -22.21 -15.61
N THR A 26 15.29 -21.30 -16.59
CA THR A 26 15.99 -20.02 -16.39
C THR A 26 15.18 -19.07 -15.51
N LEU A 27 13.87 -18.96 -15.74
CA LEU A 27 12.97 -18.14 -14.94
C LEU A 27 12.92 -18.58 -13.47
N ASP A 28 12.87 -19.89 -13.21
CA ASP A 28 12.90 -20.45 -11.85
C ASP A 28 14.20 -20.06 -11.12
N SER A 29 15.34 -20.15 -11.82
CA SER A 29 16.63 -19.77 -11.26
C SER A 29 16.75 -18.27 -11.02
N TRP A 30 16.23 -17.44 -11.92
CA TRP A 30 16.23 -15.99 -11.76
C TRP A 30 15.33 -15.58 -10.60
N LEU A 31 14.07 -16.04 -10.56
CA LEU A 31 13.13 -15.72 -9.48
C LEU A 31 13.65 -16.11 -8.09
N SER A 32 14.30 -17.27 -7.95
CA SER A 32 14.88 -17.68 -6.67
C SER A 32 15.96 -16.70 -6.18
N ASN A 33 16.76 -16.15 -7.10
CA ASN A 33 17.78 -15.15 -6.76
C ASN A 33 17.14 -13.79 -6.53
N GLU A 34 16.26 -13.36 -7.43
CA GLU A 34 15.62 -12.06 -7.41
C GLU A 34 14.71 -11.88 -6.19
N ALA A 35 14.05 -12.94 -5.72
CA ALA A 35 13.31 -12.89 -4.46
C ALA A 35 14.22 -12.60 -3.25
N THR A 36 15.46 -13.08 -3.26
CA THR A 36 16.43 -12.75 -2.20
C THR A 36 16.88 -11.29 -2.30
N VAL A 37 17.09 -10.79 -3.52
CA VAL A 37 17.44 -9.39 -3.77
C VAL A 37 16.30 -8.47 -3.37
N ALA A 38 15.08 -8.71 -3.85
CA ALA A 38 13.90 -7.91 -3.55
C ALA A 38 13.61 -7.81 -2.06
N ARG A 39 13.72 -8.93 -1.33
CA ARG A 39 13.60 -8.93 0.13
C ARG A 39 14.64 -8.02 0.79
N THR A 40 15.89 -8.11 0.36
CA THR A 40 16.98 -7.27 0.89
C THR A 40 16.78 -5.80 0.52
N ALA A 41 16.33 -5.52 -0.70
CA ALA A 41 16.03 -4.19 -1.20
C ALA A 41 14.90 -3.51 -0.40
N ILE A 42 13.84 -4.25 -0.06
CA ILE A 42 12.79 -3.77 0.85
C ILE A 42 13.40 -3.36 2.19
N LEU A 43 14.21 -4.22 2.82
CA LEU A 43 14.83 -3.89 4.11
C LEU A 43 15.81 -2.71 4.02
N ASN A 44 16.49 -2.54 2.89
CA ASN A 44 17.35 -1.37 2.66
C ASN A 44 16.58 -0.05 2.57
N ASN A 45 15.28 -0.10 2.25
CA ASN A 45 14.37 1.06 2.19
C ASN A 45 13.56 1.27 3.48
N ILE A 46 13.88 0.57 4.57
CA ILE A 46 13.18 0.72 5.85
C ILE A 46 14.13 1.31 6.89
N GLY A 47 13.73 2.43 7.50
CA GLY A 47 14.49 3.06 8.57
C GLY A 47 14.48 2.24 9.87
N ALA A 48 15.42 2.44 10.79
CA ALA A 48 16.58 3.33 10.70
C ALA A 48 17.84 2.60 10.18
N ASP A 49 17.77 1.28 10.05
CA ASP A 49 18.91 0.41 9.68
C ASP A 49 19.06 0.20 8.17
N GLY A 50 18.07 0.63 7.38
CA GLY A 50 18.06 0.48 5.93
C GLY A 50 19.21 1.20 5.23
N ALA A 51 20.00 0.45 4.45
CA ALA A 51 21.23 0.95 3.85
C ALA A 51 21.05 2.07 2.82
N TRP A 52 19.84 2.27 2.28
CA TRP A 52 19.56 3.26 1.24
C TRP A 52 18.82 4.50 1.76
N VAL A 53 18.34 4.48 3.00
CA VAL A 53 17.43 5.49 3.55
C VAL A 53 17.97 6.14 4.82
N SER A 54 19.21 6.57 4.78
CA SER A 54 19.83 7.29 5.90
C SER A 54 19.01 8.52 6.27
N GLY A 55 18.62 8.63 7.55
CA GLY A 55 17.78 9.72 8.06
C GLY A 55 16.30 9.36 8.19
N ALA A 56 15.85 8.20 7.69
CA ALA A 56 14.52 7.70 7.96
C ALA A 56 14.42 7.12 9.38
N ASP A 57 13.31 7.40 10.06
CA ASP A 57 13.05 6.91 11.41
C ASP A 57 12.73 5.41 11.44
N SER A 58 12.86 4.81 12.63
CA SER A 58 12.72 3.36 12.83
C SER A 58 11.31 2.87 12.48
N GLY A 59 11.22 1.94 11.52
CA GLY A 59 9.95 1.38 11.06
C GLY A 59 9.29 2.14 9.92
N ILE A 60 9.86 3.27 9.49
CA ILE A 60 9.39 4.03 8.34
C ILE A 60 9.83 3.35 7.03
N VAL A 61 8.84 2.99 6.21
CA VAL A 61 9.06 2.42 4.87
C VAL A 61 9.11 3.57 3.87
N VAL A 62 10.27 3.81 3.26
CA VAL A 62 10.42 4.83 2.23
C VAL A 62 10.00 4.25 0.87
N ALA A 63 9.29 5.02 0.06
CA ALA A 63 8.84 4.54 -1.26
C ALA A 63 10.04 4.24 -2.18
N SER A 64 11.02 5.13 -2.22
CA SER A 64 12.28 4.94 -2.96
C SER A 64 13.41 5.79 -2.34
N PRO A 65 14.68 5.38 -2.45
CA PRO A 65 15.82 6.20 -2.06
C PRO A 65 16.14 7.32 -3.06
N SER A 66 15.27 7.57 -4.04
CA SER A 66 15.38 8.68 -4.99
C SER A 66 14.97 9.98 -4.31
N THR A 67 15.86 10.97 -4.30
CA THR A 67 15.65 12.30 -3.70
C THR A 67 15.53 13.40 -4.76
N ASP A 68 15.57 13.05 -6.05
CA ASP A 68 15.53 14.00 -7.16
C ASP A 68 15.00 13.31 -8.43
N ASN A 69 14.12 14.03 -9.15
CA ASN A 69 13.55 13.67 -10.46
C ASN A 69 13.29 12.16 -10.70
N PRO A 70 12.36 11.54 -9.95
CA PRO A 70 11.49 12.16 -8.96
C PRO A 70 12.03 12.06 -7.52
N ASP A 71 11.59 12.99 -6.66
CA ASP A 71 11.83 12.93 -5.22
C ASP A 71 10.75 12.08 -4.53
N TYR A 72 11.12 10.85 -4.17
CA TYR A 72 10.28 9.84 -3.55
C TYR A 72 10.78 9.48 -2.14
N PHE A 73 11.62 10.33 -1.55
CA PHE A 73 12.19 10.12 -0.22
C PHE A 73 11.18 10.52 0.88
N TYR A 74 10.02 9.86 0.84
CA TYR A 74 8.90 10.00 1.79
C TYR A 74 8.33 8.62 2.09
N THR A 75 7.52 8.55 3.13
CA THR A 75 6.71 7.35 3.41
C THR A 75 5.28 7.58 2.98
N TRP A 76 4.76 6.70 2.13
CA TRP A 76 3.35 6.67 1.75
C TRP A 76 2.63 5.61 2.57
N THR A 77 1.48 5.95 3.15
CA THR A 77 0.67 5.03 3.95
C THR A 77 0.26 3.78 3.15
N ARG A 78 -0.01 3.95 1.84
CA ARG A 78 -0.33 2.85 0.92
C ARG A 78 0.85 1.92 0.72
N ASP A 79 1.98 2.44 0.24
CA ASP A 79 3.20 1.68 -0.03
C ASP A 79 3.68 0.96 1.23
N SER A 80 3.70 1.68 2.36
CA SER A 80 4.13 1.15 3.65
C SER A 80 3.19 0.03 4.13
N GLY A 81 1.87 0.18 3.95
CA GLY A 81 0.88 -0.85 4.27
C GLY A 81 1.00 -2.11 3.40
N LEU A 82 1.17 -1.96 2.08
CA LEU A 82 1.34 -3.06 1.13
C LEU A 82 2.66 -3.82 1.36
N VAL A 83 3.74 -3.09 1.60
CA VAL A 83 5.06 -3.66 1.91
C VAL A 83 5.01 -4.39 3.26
N LEU A 84 4.42 -3.78 4.30
CA LEU A 84 4.28 -4.47 5.59
C LEU A 84 3.46 -5.75 5.43
N LYS A 85 2.34 -5.71 4.69
CA LYS A 85 1.53 -6.92 4.46
C LYS A 85 2.37 -8.05 3.84
N THR A 86 3.24 -7.71 2.89
CA THR A 86 4.19 -8.67 2.28
C THR A 86 5.18 -9.23 3.30
N LEU A 87 5.77 -8.37 4.14
CA LEU A 87 6.71 -8.80 5.19
C LEU A 87 6.04 -9.66 6.27
N VAL A 88 4.81 -9.33 6.66
CA VAL A 88 4.00 -10.12 7.59
C VAL A 88 3.71 -11.50 7.01
N ASP A 89 3.38 -11.61 5.72
CA ASP A 89 3.16 -12.91 5.08
C ASP A 89 4.45 -13.74 5.01
N LEU A 90 5.60 -13.13 4.69
CA LEU A 90 6.90 -13.82 4.72
C LEU A 90 7.26 -14.29 6.13
N PHE A 91 7.03 -13.44 7.13
CA PHE A 91 7.23 -13.76 8.54
C PHE A 91 6.37 -14.95 8.99
N ARG A 92 5.07 -14.93 8.66
CA ARG A 92 4.14 -16.04 8.92
C ARG A 92 4.56 -17.32 8.21
N ASN A 93 5.24 -17.21 7.07
CA ASN A 93 5.81 -18.32 6.31
C ASN A 93 7.22 -18.73 6.76
N GLY A 94 7.69 -18.26 7.92
CA GLY A 94 8.88 -18.76 8.59
C GLY A 94 10.09 -17.83 8.57
N ASP A 95 9.99 -16.66 7.95
CA ASP A 95 11.06 -15.66 7.99
C ASP A 95 11.00 -14.84 9.29
N THR A 96 11.40 -15.48 10.38
CA THR A 96 11.30 -14.91 11.73
C THR A 96 12.24 -13.73 11.96
N SER A 97 13.20 -13.48 11.06
CA SER A 97 14.12 -12.34 11.15
C SER A 97 13.42 -10.98 10.92
N LEU A 98 12.21 -11.00 10.37
CA LEU A 98 11.40 -9.80 10.09
C LEU A 98 10.65 -9.27 11.32
N LEU A 99 10.68 -9.98 12.46
CA LEU A 99 9.89 -9.63 13.64
C LEU A 99 10.15 -8.18 14.11
N SER A 100 11.42 -7.80 14.27
CA SER A 100 11.76 -6.46 14.74
C SER A 100 11.35 -5.37 13.75
N THR A 101 11.45 -5.63 12.45
CA THR A 101 10.98 -4.70 11.40
C THR A 101 9.47 -4.48 11.50
N ILE A 102 8.69 -5.54 11.73
CA ILE A 102 7.23 -5.46 11.90
C ILE A 102 6.87 -4.70 13.18
N GLU A 103 7.53 -5.00 14.30
CA GLU A 103 7.33 -4.31 15.58
C GLU A 103 7.65 -2.80 15.47
N ASN A 104 8.77 -2.46 14.81
CA ASN A 104 9.18 -1.08 14.59
C ASN A 104 8.17 -0.33 13.71
N TYR A 105 7.70 -0.96 12.62
CA TYR A 105 6.66 -0.36 11.77
C TYR A 105 5.40 -0.04 12.59
N ILE A 106 4.89 -0.99 13.36
CA ILE A 106 3.66 -0.78 14.16
C ILE A 106 3.88 0.35 15.18
N SER A 107 5.07 0.45 15.74
CA SER A 107 5.45 1.55 16.65
C SER A 107 5.45 2.90 15.94
N ALA A 108 6.05 2.98 14.74
CA ALA A 108 6.05 4.18 13.91
C ALA A 108 4.63 4.62 13.52
N GLN A 109 3.75 3.67 13.16
CA GLN A 109 2.37 4.00 12.82
C GLN A 109 1.57 4.56 14.00
N ALA A 110 1.93 4.24 15.25
CA ALA A 110 1.34 4.87 16.42
C ALA A 110 1.66 6.38 16.52
N ILE A 111 2.84 6.77 16.04
CA ILE A 111 3.25 8.17 15.94
C ILE A 111 2.55 8.82 14.74
N VAL A 112 2.64 8.19 13.56
CA VAL A 112 2.07 8.70 12.30
C VAL A 112 0.56 8.97 12.40
N GLN A 113 -0.21 8.07 13.01
CA GLN A 113 -1.65 8.29 13.22
C GLN A 113 -1.96 9.55 14.07
N GLY A 114 -1.02 9.99 14.92
CA GLY A 114 -1.16 11.16 15.78
C GLY A 114 -0.75 12.49 15.13
N ILE A 115 -0.12 12.47 13.96
CA ILE A 115 0.36 13.68 13.28
C ILE A 115 -0.82 14.45 12.70
N SER A 116 -0.99 15.70 13.13
CA SER A 116 -1.87 16.64 12.43
C SER A 116 -1.22 17.08 11.12
N ASN A 117 -1.98 17.03 10.03
CA ASN A 117 -1.49 17.19 8.68
C ASN A 117 -2.53 17.94 7.80
N PRO A 118 -2.23 18.25 6.53
CA PRO A 118 -3.16 19.00 5.68
C PRO A 118 -4.52 18.31 5.43
N SER A 119 -4.62 16.97 5.51
CA SER A 119 -5.92 16.28 5.46
C SER A 119 -6.74 16.42 6.75
N GLY A 120 -6.12 16.78 7.87
CA GLY A 120 -6.78 17.04 9.15
C GLY A 120 -6.00 16.47 10.35
N ASP A 121 -6.74 16.13 11.40
CA ASP A 121 -6.19 15.58 12.64
C ASP A 121 -6.86 14.26 13.04
N LEU A 122 -6.32 13.64 14.10
CA LEU A 122 -6.85 12.39 14.64
C LEU A 122 -8.19 12.57 15.36
N SER A 123 -8.54 13.77 15.85
CA SER A 123 -9.76 13.97 16.64
C SER A 123 -11.03 13.72 15.83
N SER A 124 -11.00 14.08 14.55
CA SER A 124 -12.03 13.77 13.56
C SER A 124 -11.74 12.50 12.74
N GLY A 125 -10.51 11.97 12.87
CA GLY A 125 -9.96 10.92 12.05
C GLY A 125 -9.52 11.36 10.65
N ALA A 126 -9.83 12.59 10.22
CA ALA A 126 -9.55 13.06 8.86
C ALA A 126 -8.06 13.00 8.50
N GLY A 127 -7.17 13.24 9.47
CA GLY A 127 -5.72 13.15 9.27
C GLY A 127 -5.21 11.76 8.88
N LEU A 128 -5.99 10.69 9.10
CA LEU A 128 -5.63 9.32 8.70
C LEU A 128 -5.68 9.12 7.18
N GLY A 129 -6.39 10.00 6.45
CA GLY A 129 -6.46 9.99 4.99
C GLY A 129 -5.28 10.68 4.29
N GLU A 130 -4.29 11.18 5.02
CA GLU A 130 -3.10 11.77 4.42
C GLU A 130 -2.26 10.70 3.70
N PRO A 131 -1.94 10.91 2.40
CA PRO A 131 -1.25 9.88 1.63
C PRO A 131 0.18 9.63 2.11
N LYS A 132 0.92 10.70 2.44
CA LYS A 132 2.36 10.64 2.68
C LYS A 132 2.84 11.55 3.80
N PHE A 133 3.96 11.18 4.39
CA PHE A 133 4.66 11.87 5.47
C PHE A 133 6.16 11.92 5.16
N ASN A 134 6.87 12.86 5.79
CA ASN A 134 8.33 12.87 5.73
C ASN A 134 8.90 11.64 6.44
N VAL A 135 10.13 11.26 6.09
CA VAL A 135 10.74 10.03 6.63
C VAL A 135 11.11 10.12 8.11
N ASP A 136 11.03 11.31 8.70
CA ASP A 136 11.30 11.63 10.11
C ASP A 136 10.01 11.79 10.94
N GLU A 137 8.92 11.13 10.51
CA GLU A 137 7.63 11.14 11.20
C GLU A 137 7.03 12.55 11.36
N THR A 138 7.29 13.45 10.40
CA THR A 138 6.66 14.78 10.34
C THR A 138 5.68 14.90 9.17
N ALA A 139 4.74 15.86 9.27
CA ALA A 139 3.75 16.10 8.23
C ALA A 139 4.41 16.61 6.94
N TYR A 140 4.03 16.05 5.80
CA TYR A 140 4.29 16.68 4.52
C TYR A 140 3.30 17.83 4.30
N THR A 141 3.80 19.06 4.19
CA THR A 141 2.97 20.28 4.15
C THR A 141 2.72 20.82 2.74
N GLY A 142 3.36 20.24 1.71
CA GLY A 142 3.17 20.65 0.32
C GLY A 142 1.79 20.27 -0.26
N SER A 143 1.43 20.87 -1.39
CA SER A 143 0.23 20.49 -2.16
C SER A 143 0.35 19.06 -2.69
N TRP A 144 -0.73 18.29 -2.63
CA TRP A 144 -0.75 16.89 -3.04
C TRP A 144 -2.18 16.40 -3.32
N GLY A 145 -2.33 15.29 -4.05
CA GLY A 145 -3.60 14.60 -4.26
C GLY A 145 -4.09 13.91 -2.98
N ARG A 146 -4.74 14.68 -2.10
CA ARG A 146 -5.25 14.25 -0.78
C ARG A 146 -6.75 14.56 -0.61
N PRO A 147 -7.48 13.82 0.25
CA PRO A 147 -7.05 12.60 0.93
C PRO A 147 -7.01 11.40 -0.03
N GLN A 148 -6.25 10.36 0.35
CA GLN A 148 -6.35 9.03 -0.25
C GLN A 148 -6.89 8.08 0.80
N ARG A 149 -8.00 7.39 0.47
CA ARG A 149 -8.82 6.71 1.48
C ARG A 149 -8.53 5.21 1.62
N ASP A 150 -7.60 4.70 0.82
CA ASP A 150 -7.13 3.31 0.84
C ASP A 150 -6.07 3.06 1.93
N GLY A 151 -5.24 4.06 2.24
CA GLY A 151 -4.15 3.94 3.21
C GLY A 151 -4.55 3.30 4.54
N PRO A 152 -5.58 3.81 5.26
CA PRO A 152 -6.06 3.19 6.50
C PRO A 152 -6.49 1.74 6.33
N ALA A 153 -7.16 1.39 5.24
CA ALA A 153 -7.59 0.01 4.99
C ALA A 153 -6.40 -0.94 4.82
N LEU A 154 -5.39 -0.53 4.03
CA LEU A 154 -4.18 -1.30 3.78
C LEU A 154 -3.34 -1.48 5.05
N ARG A 155 -3.17 -0.40 5.83
CA ARG A 155 -2.46 -0.42 7.11
C ARG A 155 -3.19 -1.31 8.12
N ALA A 156 -4.51 -1.24 8.22
CA ALA A 156 -5.31 -2.12 9.07
C ALA A 156 -5.12 -3.59 8.68
N THR A 157 -5.27 -3.96 7.40
CA THR A 157 -5.09 -5.33 6.94
C THR A 157 -3.69 -5.87 7.23
N ALA A 158 -2.63 -5.07 7.05
CA ALA A 158 -1.27 -5.49 7.39
C ALA A 158 -1.10 -5.77 8.90
N MET A 159 -1.59 -4.86 9.76
CA MET A 159 -1.51 -5.00 11.21
C MET A 159 -2.40 -6.13 11.74
N ILE A 160 -3.58 -6.34 11.18
CA ILE A 160 -4.47 -7.46 11.52
C ILE A 160 -3.76 -8.79 11.22
N GLY A 161 -3.07 -8.91 10.08
CA GLY A 161 -2.33 -10.12 9.72
C GLY A 161 -1.28 -10.51 10.78
N PHE A 162 -0.55 -9.54 11.34
CA PHE A 162 0.38 -9.79 12.43
C PHE A 162 -0.33 -10.01 13.78
N GLY A 163 -1.40 -9.25 14.05
CA GLY A 163 -2.26 -9.42 15.22
C GLY A 163 -2.85 -10.82 15.34
N GLN A 164 -3.31 -11.41 14.24
CA GLN A 164 -3.76 -12.79 14.19
C GLN A 164 -2.64 -13.77 14.52
N TRP A 165 -1.44 -13.57 13.95
CA TRP A 165 -0.29 -14.42 14.30
C TRP A 165 0.04 -14.33 15.80
N LEU A 166 -0.02 -13.13 16.40
CA LEU A 166 0.16 -12.95 17.84
C LEU A 166 -0.87 -13.76 18.64
N LEU A 167 -2.14 -13.73 18.25
CA LEU A 167 -3.21 -14.51 18.88
C LEU A 167 -2.94 -16.02 18.80
N ASP A 168 -2.61 -16.51 17.60
CA ASP A 168 -2.33 -17.93 17.35
C ASP A 168 -1.12 -18.44 18.16
N ASN A 169 -0.20 -17.55 18.53
CA ASN A 169 1.01 -17.87 19.28
C ASN A 169 0.95 -17.47 20.76
N GLY A 170 -0.25 -17.16 21.28
CA GLY A 170 -0.48 -16.92 22.70
C GLY A 170 -0.08 -15.53 23.21
N TYR A 171 0.22 -14.59 22.32
CA TYR A 171 0.50 -13.18 22.63
C TYR A 171 -0.76 -12.32 22.60
N THR A 172 -1.86 -12.81 23.19
CA THR A 172 -3.17 -12.13 23.17
C THR A 172 -3.11 -10.72 23.74
N SER A 173 -2.41 -10.50 24.85
CA SER A 173 -2.27 -9.16 25.43
C SER A 173 -1.56 -8.20 24.47
N THR A 174 -0.55 -8.66 23.73
CA THR A 174 0.13 -7.83 22.73
C THR A 174 -0.81 -7.44 21.60
N ALA A 175 -1.60 -8.39 21.09
CA ALA A 175 -2.58 -8.11 20.04
C ALA A 175 -3.65 -7.12 20.52
N THR A 176 -4.16 -7.29 21.74
CA THR A 176 -5.20 -6.44 22.33
C THR A 176 -4.71 -5.05 22.72
N ASP A 177 -3.53 -4.94 23.32
CA ASP A 177 -3.07 -3.70 23.97
C ASP A 177 -2.22 -2.83 23.02
N ILE A 178 -1.54 -3.42 22.04
CA ILE A 178 -0.65 -2.69 21.11
C ILE A 178 -1.27 -2.58 19.72
N VAL A 179 -1.69 -3.71 19.13
CA VAL A 179 -2.10 -3.74 17.71
C VAL A 179 -3.54 -3.23 17.52
N TRP A 180 -4.47 -3.73 18.33
CA TRP A 180 -5.90 -3.41 18.17
C TRP A 180 -6.24 -1.91 18.23
N PRO A 181 -5.68 -1.08 19.14
CA PRO A 181 -6.00 0.35 19.17
C PRO A 181 -5.68 1.09 17.87
N LEU A 182 -4.58 0.72 17.20
CA LEU A 182 -4.17 1.27 15.91
C LEU A 182 -5.12 0.84 14.80
N VAL A 183 -5.39 -0.46 14.73
CA VAL A 183 -6.35 -1.05 13.78
C VAL A 183 -7.73 -0.41 13.93
N ARG A 184 -8.21 -0.21 15.16
CA ARG A 184 -9.52 0.39 15.42
C ARG A 184 -9.63 1.81 14.88
N ASN A 185 -8.58 2.63 14.97
CA ASN A 185 -8.59 3.98 14.40
C ASN A 185 -8.73 3.92 12.87
N ASP A 186 -7.98 3.04 12.21
CA ASP A 186 -8.04 2.88 10.75
C ASP A 186 -9.40 2.31 10.28
N LEU A 187 -9.95 1.31 10.98
CA LEU A 187 -11.30 0.78 10.68
C LEU A 187 -12.40 1.82 10.92
N SER A 188 -12.23 2.66 11.94
CA SER A 188 -13.14 3.79 12.20
C SER A 188 -13.13 4.80 11.06
N TYR A 189 -11.94 5.08 10.50
CA TYR A 189 -11.82 5.93 9.31
C TYR A 189 -12.57 5.33 8.13
N VAL A 190 -12.34 4.05 7.83
CA VAL A 190 -13.02 3.37 6.72
C VAL A 190 -14.54 3.43 6.90
N ALA A 191 -15.05 3.05 8.06
CA ALA A 191 -16.49 3.08 8.33
C ALA A 191 -17.11 4.49 8.23
N GLN A 192 -16.34 5.54 8.51
CA GLN A 192 -16.81 6.93 8.47
C GLN A 192 -16.72 7.58 7.09
N TYR A 193 -15.69 7.26 6.32
CA TYR A 193 -15.32 8.03 5.13
C TYR A 193 -15.39 7.25 3.81
N TRP A 194 -15.72 5.94 3.81
CA TRP A 194 -15.74 5.13 2.58
C TRP A 194 -16.65 5.70 1.48
N ASN A 195 -17.77 6.32 1.86
CA ASN A 195 -18.76 6.87 0.93
C ASN A 195 -18.49 8.36 0.60
N GLN A 196 -17.24 8.80 0.68
CA GLN A 196 -16.78 10.13 0.24
C GLN A 196 -15.70 9.96 -0.83
N THR A 197 -15.65 10.88 -1.79
CA THR A 197 -14.60 10.87 -2.81
C THR A 197 -13.23 11.12 -2.18
N GLY A 198 -12.20 10.63 -2.86
CA GLY A 198 -10.79 10.88 -2.56
C GLY A 198 -9.96 10.59 -3.79
N TYR A 199 -8.65 10.83 -3.70
CA TYR A 199 -7.74 10.49 -4.79
C TYR A 199 -7.54 8.98 -4.87
N ASP A 200 -7.37 8.49 -6.10
CA ASP A 200 -7.04 7.10 -6.39
C ASP A 200 -5.59 6.75 -6.02
N LEU A 201 -5.24 5.47 -6.15
CA LEU A 201 -3.89 4.97 -5.84
C LEU A 201 -2.78 5.55 -6.73
N TRP A 202 -3.14 6.20 -7.83
CA TRP A 202 -2.20 6.92 -8.69
C TRP A 202 -2.06 8.40 -8.33
N GLU A 203 -2.78 8.85 -7.30
CA GLU A 203 -2.73 10.20 -6.74
C GLU A 203 -3.24 11.29 -7.71
N GLU A 204 -4.09 10.92 -8.67
CA GLU A 204 -4.45 11.75 -9.83
C GLU A 204 -5.95 12.04 -9.91
N VAL A 205 -6.79 11.01 -9.75
CA VAL A 205 -8.24 11.12 -9.96
C VAL A 205 -8.93 11.26 -8.62
N ASN A 206 -9.52 12.43 -8.38
CA ASN A 206 -10.42 12.63 -7.24
C ASN A 206 -11.83 12.14 -7.58
N GLY A 207 -12.19 10.98 -7.05
CA GLY A 207 -13.46 10.32 -7.32
C GLY A 207 -13.67 9.14 -6.38
N SER A 208 -14.27 8.06 -6.89
CA SER A 208 -14.33 6.78 -6.20
C SER A 208 -13.53 5.75 -7.00
N SER A 209 -12.52 5.15 -6.37
CA SER A 209 -11.57 4.20 -6.97
C SER A 209 -11.93 2.76 -6.61
N PHE A 210 -11.92 1.85 -7.58
CA PHE A 210 -12.21 0.43 -7.39
C PHE A 210 -11.26 -0.20 -6.36
N PHE A 211 -9.95 -0.01 -6.53
CA PHE A 211 -8.93 -0.47 -5.59
C PHE A 211 -9.25 -0.05 -4.16
N THR A 212 -9.55 1.24 -3.96
CA THR A 212 -9.85 1.82 -2.65
C THR A 212 -11.08 1.17 -2.01
N ILE A 213 -12.19 1.05 -2.76
CA ILE A 213 -13.43 0.46 -2.24
C ILE A 213 -13.24 -1.05 -1.94
N ALA A 214 -12.52 -1.79 -2.80
CA ALA A 214 -12.27 -3.21 -2.61
C ALA A 214 -11.45 -3.49 -1.33
N VAL A 215 -10.35 -2.76 -1.11
CA VAL A 215 -9.51 -2.98 0.09
C VAL A 215 -10.19 -2.46 1.37
N GLN A 216 -11.03 -1.43 1.28
CA GLN A 216 -11.87 -0.97 2.39
C GLN A 216 -12.89 -2.03 2.82
N HIS A 217 -13.54 -2.70 1.85
CA HIS A 217 -14.44 -3.82 2.14
C HIS A 217 -13.72 -4.92 2.91
N ARG A 218 -12.59 -5.39 2.38
CA ARG A 218 -11.73 -6.40 3.03
C ARG A 218 -11.37 -5.98 4.46
N ALA A 219 -10.89 -4.75 4.64
CA ALA A 219 -10.44 -4.27 5.94
C ALA A 219 -11.55 -4.30 7.00
N LEU A 220 -12.79 -3.92 6.66
CA LEU A 220 -13.91 -4.00 7.60
C LEU A 220 -14.27 -5.46 7.95
N VAL A 221 -14.31 -6.36 6.98
CA VAL A 221 -14.63 -7.78 7.23
C VAL A 221 -13.58 -8.42 8.13
N GLU A 222 -12.31 -8.31 7.74
CA GLU A 222 -11.17 -8.85 8.48
C GLU A 222 -11.05 -8.19 9.87
N GLY A 223 -11.35 -6.90 9.93
CA GLY A 223 -11.37 -6.09 11.15
C GLY A 223 -12.45 -6.51 12.15
N SER A 224 -13.65 -6.88 11.69
CA SER A 224 -14.71 -7.41 12.56
C SER A 224 -14.31 -8.74 13.21
N ALA A 225 -13.73 -9.65 12.42
CA ALA A 225 -13.22 -10.92 12.92
C ALA A 225 -12.09 -10.70 13.95
N PHE A 226 -11.13 -9.82 13.64
CA PHE A 226 -10.05 -9.51 14.56
C PHE A 226 -10.53 -8.83 15.84
N ALA A 227 -11.47 -7.88 15.75
CA ALA A 227 -12.10 -7.23 16.89
C ALA A 227 -12.68 -8.26 17.87
N THR A 228 -13.41 -9.25 17.34
CA THR A 228 -13.97 -10.34 18.13
C THR A 228 -12.87 -11.18 18.80
N ALA A 229 -11.81 -11.51 18.06
CA ALA A 229 -10.72 -12.34 18.54
C ALA A 229 -9.90 -11.70 19.67
N VAL A 230 -9.79 -10.36 19.70
CA VAL A 230 -9.16 -9.61 20.79
C VAL A 230 -10.11 -9.26 21.95
N GLY A 231 -11.35 -9.78 21.94
CA GLY A 231 -12.35 -9.53 22.98
C GLY A 231 -13.04 -8.15 22.88
N SER A 232 -13.02 -7.54 21.70
CA SER A 232 -13.69 -6.28 21.38
C SER A 232 -14.85 -6.50 20.39
N SER A 233 -15.33 -5.42 19.78
CA SER A 233 -16.38 -5.47 18.75
C SER A 233 -16.18 -4.34 17.74
N CYS A 234 -16.51 -4.58 16.48
CA CYS A 234 -16.56 -3.54 15.45
C CYS A 234 -17.95 -3.49 14.79
N SER A 235 -18.97 -3.06 15.54
CA SER A 235 -20.34 -2.98 15.02
C SER A 235 -20.47 -2.11 13.74
N TRP A 236 -19.59 -1.13 13.56
CA TRP A 236 -19.56 -0.33 12.34
C TRP A 236 -18.94 -1.07 11.16
N CYS A 237 -17.95 -1.92 11.39
CA CYS A 237 -17.46 -2.84 10.36
C CYS A 237 -18.61 -3.70 9.83
N ASP A 238 -19.38 -4.31 10.73
CA ASP A 238 -20.52 -5.17 10.38
C ASP A 238 -21.61 -4.41 9.61
N SER A 239 -21.87 -3.16 10.01
CA SER A 239 -22.92 -2.35 9.37
C SER A 239 -22.53 -1.77 8.01
N GLN A 240 -21.24 -1.50 7.78
CA GLN A 240 -20.78 -0.80 6.58
C GLN A 240 -20.21 -1.75 5.52
N ALA A 241 -19.60 -2.88 5.90
CA ALA A 241 -19.02 -3.81 4.91
C ALA A 241 -20.02 -4.26 3.82
N PRO A 242 -21.27 -4.65 4.13
CA PRO A 242 -22.23 -5.02 3.09
C PRO A 242 -22.58 -3.88 2.13
N GLU A 243 -22.61 -2.63 2.61
CA GLU A 243 -22.91 -1.47 1.78
C GLU A 243 -21.73 -1.07 0.89
N ILE A 244 -20.49 -1.20 1.40
CA ILE A 244 -19.27 -1.06 0.58
C ILE A 244 -19.27 -2.12 -0.52
N LEU A 245 -19.57 -3.38 -0.20
CA LEU A 245 -19.66 -4.46 -1.20
C LEU A 245 -20.75 -4.17 -2.23
N CYS A 246 -21.89 -3.62 -1.80
CA CYS A 246 -22.97 -3.21 -2.70
C CYS A 246 -22.51 -2.12 -3.67
N TYR A 247 -21.82 -1.10 -3.17
CA TYR A 247 -21.25 -0.04 -4.01
C TYR A 247 -20.15 -0.56 -4.95
N LEU A 248 -19.33 -1.52 -4.50
CA LEU A 248 -18.30 -2.16 -5.32
C LEU A 248 -18.87 -2.79 -6.60
N GLN A 249 -20.14 -3.21 -6.61
CA GLN A 249 -20.78 -3.75 -7.80
C GLN A 249 -20.97 -2.71 -8.91
N SER A 250 -21.02 -1.42 -8.58
CA SER A 250 -21.23 -0.34 -9.54
C SER A 250 -20.07 -0.16 -10.52
N PHE A 251 -18.89 -0.66 -10.17
CA PHE A 251 -17.69 -0.57 -11.01
C PHE A 251 -17.72 -1.56 -12.19
N TRP A 252 -18.58 -2.58 -12.17
CA TRP A 252 -18.69 -3.50 -13.31
C TRP A 252 -19.46 -2.86 -14.48
N THR A 253 -18.79 -2.70 -15.63
CA THR A 253 -19.37 -2.05 -16.82
C THR A 253 -20.24 -2.97 -17.68
N GLY A 254 -20.21 -4.28 -17.43
CA GLY A 254 -20.74 -5.30 -18.33
C GLY A 254 -19.67 -6.04 -19.14
N SER A 255 -18.47 -5.46 -19.27
CA SER A 255 -17.35 -6.06 -20.02
C SER A 255 -16.00 -6.01 -19.29
N PHE A 256 -15.74 -4.94 -18.54
CA PHE A 256 -14.54 -4.77 -17.71
C PHE A 256 -14.89 -4.01 -16.42
N ILE A 257 -13.94 -3.90 -15.49
CA ILE A 257 -14.10 -3.14 -14.26
C ILE A 257 -13.68 -1.69 -14.53
N LEU A 258 -14.58 -0.73 -14.35
CA LEU A 258 -14.25 0.69 -14.35
C LEU A 258 -13.34 0.96 -13.16
N ALA A 259 -12.16 1.54 -13.38
CA ALA A 259 -11.22 1.80 -12.28
C ALA A 259 -11.63 2.96 -11.38
N ASN A 260 -12.18 4.02 -11.96
CA ASN A 260 -12.48 5.26 -11.26
C ASN A 260 -13.78 5.88 -11.79
N PHE A 261 -14.64 6.31 -10.88
CA PHE A 261 -15.66 7.32 -11.18
C PHE A 261 -15.03 8.72 -11.26
N ASP A 262 -15.76 9.68 -11.82
CA ASP A 262 -15.33 11.08 -11.97
C ASP A 262 -14.03 11.26 -12.79
N SER A 263 -13.78 10.34 -13.73
CA SER A 263 -12.66 10.38 -14.67
C SER A 263 -13.13 10.51 -16.11
N SER A 264 -12.33 11.19 -16.95
CA SER A 264 -12.53 11.22 -18.40
C SER A 264 -11.78 10.11 -19.14
N ARG A 265 -11.06 9.23 -18.43
CA ARG A 265 -10.29 8.11 -18.98
C ARG A 265 -11.22 6.97 -19.41
N SER A 266 -10.69 6.01 -20.18
CA SER A 266 -11.43 4.80 -20.58
C SER A 266 -11.88 3.94 -19.40
N GLY A 267 -11.18 4.04 -18.26
CA GLY A 267 -11.45 3.25 -17.07
C GLY A 267 -10.71 1.90 -17.03
N LYS A 268 -9.99 1.53 -18.09
CA LYS A 268 -9.14 0.33 -18.13
C LYS A 268 -7.82 0.65 -17.47
N ASP A 269 -7.58 0.07 -16.30
CA ASP A 269 -6.48 0.46 -15.42
C ASP A 269 -6.01 -0.73 -14.57
N ALA A 270 -4.70 -0.85 -14.36
CA ALA A 270 -4.08 -1.81 -13.46
C ALA A 270 -4.55 -1.68 -12.00
N ASN A 271 -5.13 -0.55 -11.60
CA ASN A 271 -5.96 -0.36 -10.40
C ASN A 271 -6.84 -1.59 -10.11
N THR A 272 -7.50 -2.10 -11.14
CA THR A 272 -8.46 -3.19 -11.03
C THR A 272 -7.79 -4.56 -10.83
N LEU A 273 -6.63 -4.78 -11.45
CA LEU A 273 -5.80 -5.96 -11.21
C LEU A 273 -5.25 -5.94 -9.79
N LEU A 274 -4.73 -4.80 -9.36
CA LEU A 274 -4.23 -4.56 -8.00
C LEU A 274 -5.33 -4.78 -6.95
N GLY A 275 -6.55 -4.29 -7.21
CA GLY A 275 -7.70 -4.51 -6.33
C GLY A 275 -8.02 -5.99 -6.16
N SER A 276 -7.99 -6.77 -7.25
CA SER A 276 -8.24 -8.22 -7.23
C SER A 276 -7.16 -8.97 -6.44
N ILE A 277 -5.87 -8.75 -6.71
CA ILE A 277 -4.79 -9.48 -6.02
C ILE A 277 -4.65 -9.10 -4.54
N HIS A 278 -4.94 -7.84 -4.19
CA HIS A 278 -4.89 -7.38 -2.80
C HIS A 278 -6.15 -7.71 -2.01
N THR A 279 -7.18 -8.28 -2.66
CA THR A 279 -8.37 -8.86 -2.01
C THR A 279 -8.55 -10.36 -2.28
N PHE A 280 -7.52 -11.01 -2.83
CA PHE A 280 -7.46 -12.46 -3.00
C PHE A 280 -7.67 -13.19 -1.66
N ASP A 281 -8.61 -14.15 -1.66
CA ASP A 281 -8.80 -15.11 -0.58
C ASP A 281 -8.61 -16.53 -1.14
N PRO A 282 -7.63 -17.31 -0.63
CA PRO A 282 -7.41 -18.67 -1.10
C PRO A 282 -8.56 -19.63 -0.76
N GLU A 283 -9.45 -19.30 0.19
CA GLU A 283 -10.61 -20.13 0.53
C GLU A 283 -11.87 -19.75 -0.26
N ALA A 284 -11.84 -18.64 -1.00
CA ALA A 284 -12.98 -18.20 -1.80
C ALA A 284 -13.19 -19.05 -3.06
N ALA A 285 -14.45 -19.07 -3.52
CA ALA A 285 -14.79 -19.53 -4.86
C ALA A 285 -14.38 -18.48 -5.91
N CYS A 286 -14.70 -18.73 -7.19
CA CYS A 286 -14.56 -17.75 -8.26
C CYS A 286 -15.67 -16.69 -8.19
N ASP A 287 -15.71 -15.92 -7.11
CA ASP A 287 -16.80 -15.01 -6.74
C ASP A 287 -16.71 -13.66 -7.49
N ASP A 288 -17.73 -13.38 -8.31
CA ASP A 288 -17.88 -12.13 -9.06
C ASP A 288 -18.24 -10.92 -8.18
N SER A 289 -18.79 -11.15 -6.99
CA SER A 289 -19.21 -10.05 -6.09
C SER A 289 -18.03 -9.39 -5.40
N THR A 290 -17.01 -10.17 -5.04
CA THR A 290 -15.76 -9.68 -4.45
C THR A 290 -14.62 -9.61 -5.46
N PHE A 291 -14.91 -9.90 -6.75
CA PHE A 291 -13.95 -9.85 -7.86
C PHE A 291 -12.70 -10.70 -7.61
N GLN A 292 -12.90 -11.92 -7.10
CA GLN A 292 -11.81 -12.87 -6.87
C GLN A 292 -11.03 -13.12 -8.17
N PRO A 293 -9.72 -13.41 -8.10
CA PRO A 293 -8.87 -13.55 -9.28
C PRO A 293 -9.38 -14.54 -10.34
N CYS A 294 -9.99 -15.67 -9.92
CA CYS A 294 -10.59 -16.64 -10.84
C CYS A 294 -12.04 -16.32 -11.29
N SER A 295 -12.65 -15.24 -10.78
CA SER A 295 -14.02 -14.86 -11.14
C SER A 295 -14.13 -14.48 -12.62
N PRO A 296 -15.27 -14.77 -13.27
CA PRO A 296 -15.48 -14.39 -14.66
C PRO A 296 -15.24 -12.89 -14.94
N ARG A 297 -15.69 -11.99 -14.06
CA ARG A 297 -15.48 -10.54 -14.19
C ARG A 297 -14.01 -10.15 -14.10
N ALA A 298 -13.25 -10.73 -13.18
CA ALA A 298 -11.83 -10.43 -13.03
C ALA A 298 -11.01 -10.91 -14.23
N LEU A 299 -11.35 -12.07 -14.82
CA LEU A 299 -10.69 -12.60 -16.01
C LEU A 299 -11.02 -11.80 -17.28
N ALA A 300 -12.29 -11.41 -17.45
CA ALA A 300 -12.71 -10.53 -18.54
C ALA A 300 -12.00 -9.16 -18.46
N ASN A 301 -11.94 -8.60 -17.24
CA ASN A 301 -11.21 -7.39 -16.97
C ASN A 301 -9.70 -7.51 -17.25
N HIS A 302 -9.07 -8.62 -16.83
CA HIS A 302 -7.66 -8.88 -17.09
C HIS A 302 -7.33 -8.78 -18.58
N LYS A 303 -8.14 -9.44 -19.43
CA LYS A 303 -8.02 -9.33 -20.88
C LYS A 303 -8.13 -7.88 -21.35
N GLU A 304 -9.17 -7.16 -20.95
CA GLU A 304 -9.42 -5.79 -21.43
C GLU A 304 -8.32 -4.80 -21.00
N VAL A 305 -7.81 -4.92 -19.78
CA VAL A 305 -6.69 -4.11 -19.29
C VAL A 305 -5.41 -4.43 -20.05
N VAL A 306 -5.03 -5.71 -20.16
CA VAL A 306 -3.81 -6.15 -20.87
C VAL A 306 -3.86 -5.75 -22.36
N ASP A 307 -5.00 -5.97 -23.02
CA ASP A 307 -5.19 -5.64 -24.44
C ASP A 307 -5.07 -4.14 -24.71
N SER A 308 -5.40 -3.29 -23.74
CA SER A 308 -5.24 -1.84 -23.88
C SER A 308 -3.79 -1.38 -24.04
N PHE A 309 -2.81 -2.17 -23.56
CA PHE A 309 -1.38 -1.85 -23.66
C PHE A 309 -0.69 -2.45 -24.88
N ARG A 310 -1.31 -3.44 -25.55
CA ARG A 310 -0.69 -4.18 -26.67
C ARG A 310 -0.28 -3.28 -27.84
N SER A 311 -1.04 -2.22 -28.10
CA SER A 311 -0.86 -1.38 -29.30
C SER A 311 -0.19 -0.03 -29.05
N ILE A 312 0.08 0.32 -27.79
CA ILE A 312 0.57 1.66 -27.42
C ILE A 312 2.04 1.68 -26.97
N TYR A 313 2.63 0.52 -26.69
CA TYR A 313 4.04 0.37 -26.34
C TYR A 313 4.77 -0.40 -27.43
N THR A 314 5.85 0.17 -27.96
CA THR A 314 6.69 -0.47 -28.99
C THR A 314 7.27 -1.79 -28.48
N LEU A 315 7.53 -1.92 -27.17
CA LEU A 315 7.93 -3.20 -26.54
C LEU A 315 6.95 -4.35 -26.82
N ASN A 316 5.68 -4.03 -27.08
CA ASN A 316 4.63 -5.02 -27.29
C ASN A 316 4.38 -5.34 -28.77
N ASP A 317 5.15 -4.72 -29.69
CA ASP A 317 4.95 -4.86 -31.13
C ASP A 317 5.05 -6.32 -31.60
N GLY A 318 4.02 -6.77 -32.32
CA GLY A 318 3.98 -8.09 -32.94
C GLY A 318 3.64 -9.26 -32.01
N LEU A 319 3.36 -9.00 -30.73
CA LEU A 319 2.90 -10.02 -29.79
C LEU A 319 1.40 -10.32 -29.99
N SER A 320 1.06 -11.60 -30.03
CA SER A 320 -0.32 -12.09 -30.21
C SER A 320 -1.13 -12.03 -28.92
N ASP A 321 -2.46 -12.16 -29.02
CA ASP A 321 -3.40 -12.23 -27.88
C ASP A 321 -3.04 -13.33 -26.86
N SER A 322 -2.34 -14.38 -27.30
CA SER A 322 -1.89 -15.49 -26.43
C SER A 322 -0.57 -15.23 -25.70
N GLU A 323 0.12 -14.14 -26.02
CA GLU A 323 1.42 -13.77 -25.47
C GLU A 323 1.28 -12.60 -24.48
N ALA A 324 1.98 -12.73 -23.36
CA ALA A 324 2.04 -11.69 -22.34
C ALA A 324 2.71 -10.43 -22.89
N VAL A 325 2.37 -9.28 -22.33
CA VAL A 325 2.87 -7.96 -22.76
C VAL A 325 3.26 -7.10 -21.56
N ALA A 326 4.08 -6.08 -21.79
CA ALA A 326 4.40 -5.08 -20.78
C ALA A 326 3.15 -4.26 -20.44
N VAL A 327 2.84 -4.13 -19.13
CA VAL A 327 1.61 -3.50 -18.63
C VAL A 327 1.96 -2.25 -17.82
N GLY A 328 1.31 -1.12 -18.13
CA GLY A 328 1.43 0.15 -17.38
C GLY A 328 0.27 0.35 -16.41
N ARG A 329 0.10 1.59 -15.93
CA ARG A 329 -1.03 1.96 -15.05
C ARG A 329 -2.34 1.96 -15.84
N TYR A 330 -2.46 2.83 -16.83
CA TYR A 330 -3.63 2.98 -17.72
C TYR A 330 -3.16 3.50 -19.10
N PRO A 331 -3.92 3.27 -20.19
CA PRO A 331 -3.45 3.57 -21.54
C PRO A 331 -3.31 5.06 -21.86
N GLU A 332 -3.98 5.93 -21.10
CA GLU A 332 -3.88 7.39 -21.23
C GLU A 332 -2.74 8.02 -20.40
N ASP A 333 -1.88 7.22 -19.77
CA ASP A 333 -0.83 7.70 -18.88
C ASP A 333 0.15 8.65 -19.57
N THR A 334 0.49 9.73 -18.88
CA THR A 334 1.46 10.74 -19.33
C THR A 334 2.58 10.98 -18.34
N TYR A 335 2.55 10.37 -17.15
CA TYR A 335 3.61 10.49 -16.16
C TYR A 335 4.88 9.82 -16.69
N TYR A 336 5.98 10.58 -16.78
CA TYR A 336 7.19 10.18 -17.51
C TYR A 336 6.92 9.69 -18.95
N ASN A 337 5.93 10.27 -19.62
CA ASN A 337 5.43 9.89 -20.96
C ASN A 337 4.59 8.60 -21.03
N GLY A 338 4.19 8.02 -19.89
CA GLY A 338 3.35 6.82 -19.83
C GLY A 338 4.08 5.57 -20.29
N ASN A 339 4.49 4.75 -19.33
CA ASN A 339 5.31 3.56 -19.56
C ASN A 339 4.73 2.33 -18.86
N PRO A 340 5.22 1.13 -19.19
CA PRO A 340 5.10 -0.04 -18.33
C PRO A 340 5.64 0.18 -16.92
N TRP A 341 5.00 -0.47 -15.95
CA TRP A 341 5.44 -0.49 -14.56
C TRP A 341 5.75 -1.92 -14.14
N PHE A 342 6.82 -2.11 -13.37
CA PHE A 342 7.21 -3.42 -12.85
C PHE A 342 6.06 -4.04 -12.05
N LEU A 343 5.53 -3.29 -11.08
CA LEU A 343 4.43 -3.75 -10.24
C LEU A 343 3.13 -4.05 -11.02
N CYS A 344 2.84 -3.33 -12.10
CA CYS A 344 1.62 -3.57 -12.90
C CYS A 344 1.76 -4.84 -13.75
N THR A 345 2.95 -5.06 -14.32
CA THR A 345 3.26 -6.28 -15.07
C THR A 345 3.26 -7.51 -14.15
N LEU A 346 3.78 -7.36 -12.92
CA LEU A 346 3.74 -8.41 -11.89
C LEU A 346 2.33 -8.67 -11.37
N ALA A 347 1.51 -7.63 -11.18
CA ALA A 347 0.11 -7.78 -10.78
C ALA A 347 -0.71 -8.58 -11.82
N ALA A 348 -0.46 -8.34 -13.12
CA ALA A 348 -1.07 -9.13 -14.19
C ALA A 348 -0.67 -10.61 -14.12
N ALA A 349 0.57 -10.92 -13.73
CA ALA A 349 1.01 -12.30 -13.49
C ALA A 349 0.37 -12.90 -12.22
N GLU A 350 0.37 -12.13 -11.13
CA GLU A 350 -0.11 -12.57 -9.82
C GLU A 350 -1.58 -12.97 -9.84
N GLN A 351 -2.45 -12.17 -10.47
CA GLN A 351 -3.88 -12.49 -10.61
C GLN A 351 -4.08 -13.86 -11.28
N LEU A 352 -3.28 -14.19 -12.28
CA LEU A 352 -3.37 -15.48 -12.96
C LEU A 352 -2.85 -16.63 -12.09
N TYR A 353 -1.79 -16.41 -11.30
CA TYR A 353 -1.34 -17.42 -10.33
C TYR A 353 -2.36 -17.67 -9.22
N ASP A 354 -3.02 -16.62 -8.73
CA ASP A 354 -4.12 -16.75 -7.76
C ASP A 354 -5.28 -17.52 -8.36
N ALA A 355 -5.65 -17.23 -9.61
CA ALA A 355 -6.72 -17.95 -10.29
C ALA A 355 -6.40 -19.44 -10.47
N LEU A 356 -5.16 -19.75 -10.88
CA LEU A 356 -4.65 -21.12 -10.99
C LEU A 356 -4.73 -21.87 -9.67
N TYR A 357 -4.39 -21.21 -8.55
CA TYR A 357 -4.51 -21.78 -7.22
C TYR A 357 -5.97 -22.08 -6.86
N GLN A 358 -6.89 -21.13 -7.10
CA GLN A 358 -8.32 -21.31 -6.80
C GLN A 358 -8.95 -22.44 -7.61
N TRP A 359 -8.64 -22.56 -8.91
CA TRP A 359 -9.13 -23.67 -9.74
C TRP A 359 -8.60 -25.04 -9.29
N ASP A 360 -7.31 -25.12 -8.94
CA ASP A 360 -6.72 -26.36 -8.42
C ASP A 360 -7.40 -26.80 -7.14
N LYS A 361 -7.59 -25.86 -6.20
CA LYS A 361 -8.28 -26.10 -4.93
C LYS A 361 -9.73 -26.52 -5.10
N GLN A 362 -10.45 -25.91 -6.04
CA GLN A 362 -11.84 -26.27 -6.36
C GLN A 362 -11.94 -27.59 -7.12
N GLY A 363 -10.85 -28.05 -7.74
CA GLY A 363 -10.84 -29.24 -8.60
C GLY A 363 -11.62 -29.06 -9.91
N SER A 364 -11.91 -27.82 -10.30
CA SER A 364 -12.62 -27.49 -11.54
C SER A 364 -12.42 -26.03 -11.95
N LEU A 365 -12.66 -25.75 -13.22
CA LEU A 365 -12.67 -24.42 -13.82
C LEU A 365 -13.97 -24.24 -14.60
N GLU A 366 -14.62 -23.09 -14.43
CA GLU A 366 -15.82 -22.72 -15.19
C GLU A 366 -15.49 -21.62 -16.22
N VAL A 367 -15.86 -21.86 -17.47
CA VAL A 367 -15.87 -20.86 -18.53
C VAL A 367 -17.31 -20.39 -18.72
N THR A 368 -17.55 -19.10 -18.53
CA THR A 368 -18.86 -18.47 -18.75
C THR A 368 -18.82 -17.60 -20.00
N ASP A 369 -19.97 -17.09 -20.44
CA ASP A 369 -20.01 -16.10 -21.53
C ASP A 369 -19.19 -14.83 -21.20
N VAL A 370 -19.06 -14.46 -19.92
CA VAL A 370 -18.30 -13.29 -19.48
C VAL A 370 -16.79 -13.51 -19.65
N SER A 371 -16.27 -14.69 -19.28
CA SER A 371 -14.84 -15.01 -19.35
C SER A 371 -14.41 -15.70 -20.64
N LEU A 372 -15.33 -16.00 -21.56
CA LEU A 372 -15.04 -16.79 -22.76
C LEU A 372 -13.93 -16.20 -23.63
N ASP A 373 -13.92 -14.87 -23.82
CA ASP A 373 -12.94 -14.21 -24.68
C ASP A 373 -11.53 -14.21 -24.07
N PHE A 374 -11.42 -14.17 -22.74
CA PHE A 374 -10.16 -14.43 -22.03
C PHE A 374 -9.64 -15.83 -22.34
N PHE A 375 -10.48 -16.85 -22.19
CA PHE A 375 -10.04 -18.23 -22.43
C PHE A 375 -9.74 -18.51 -23.90
N LYS A 376 -10.51 -17.96 -24.84
CA LYS A 376 -10.27 -18.13 -26.29
C LYS A 376 -8.97 -17.50 -26.76
N ALA A 377 -8.53 -16.41 -26.13
CA ALA A 377 -7.24 -15.79 -26.43
C ALA A 377 -6.08 -16.75 -26.14
N LEU A 378 -6.18 -17.55 -25.07
CA LEU A 378 -5.12 -18.47 -24.62
C LEU A 378 -5.28 -19.90 -25.14
N TYR A 379 -6.53 -20.33 -25.35
CA TYR A 379 -6.92 -21.66 -25.81
C TYR A 379 -8.12 -21.53 -26.75
N SER A 380 -7.87 -21.51 -28.06
CA SER A 380 -8.87 -21.18 -29.09
C SER A 380 -10.12 -22.09 -29.11
N ASP A 381 -9.98 -23.32 -28.63
CA ASP A 381 -11.08 -24.31 -28.53
C ASP A 381 -11.92 -24.16 -27.25
N ALA A 382 -11.63 -23.15 -26.41
CA ALA A 382 -12.41 -22.86 -25.22
C ALA A 382 -13.89 -22.62 -25.55
N ALA A 383 -14.76 -23.23 -24.76
CA ALA A 383 -16.21 -23.10 -24.84
C ALA A 383 -16.78 -22.91 -23.44
N THR A 384 -18.02 -22.41 -23.35
CA THR A 384 -18.72 -22.30 -22.06
C THR A 384 -18.94 -23.69 -21.45
N GLY A 385 -18.73 -23.81 -20.15
CA GLY A 385 -18.96 -25.04 -19.40
C GLY A 385 -18.02 -25.19 -18.21
N THR A 386 -18.27 -26.24 -17.44
CA THR A 386 -17.44 -26.59 -16.29
C THR A 386 -16.51 -27.75 -16.64
N TYR A 387 -15.21 -27.56 -16.43
CA TYR A 387 -14.17 -28.53 -16.71
C TYR A 387 -13.59 -29.04 -15.39
N SER A 388 -13.77 -30.33 -15.10
CA SER A 388 -13.12 -30.98 -13.96
C SER A 388 -11.61 -31.01 -14.14
N SER A 389 -10.86 -30.94 -13.04
CA SER A 389 -9.39 -31.08 -13.02
C SER A 389 -8.86 -32.38 -13.64
N SER A 390 -9.72 -33.40 -13.74
CA SER A 390 -9.41 -34.68 -14.40
C SER A 390 -9.52 -34.65 -15.93
N SER A 391 -10.08 -33.59 -16.51
CA SER A 391 -10.29 -33.46 -17.95
C SER A 391 -9.07 -32.93 -18.68
N SER A 392 -8.82 -33.39 -19.90
CA SER A 392 -7.73 -32.87 -20.74
C SER A 392 -7.90 -31.41 -21.12
N THR A 393 -9.14 -30.93 -21.23
CA THR A 393 -9.45 -29.53 -21.52
C THR A 393 -9.05 -28.63 -20.35
N TYR A 394 -9.35 -29.03 -19.11
CA TYR A 394 -8.85 -28.33 -17.92
C TYR A 394 -7.33 -28.21 -17.94
N SER A 395 -6.61 -29.33 -18.13
CA SER A 395 -5.14 -29.30 -18.16
C SER A 395 -4.60 -28.37 -19.25
N SER A 396 -5.21 -28.39 -20.45
CA SER A 396 -4.80 -27.53 -21.56
C SER A 396 -5.01 -26.04 -21.26
N ILE A 397 -6.14 -25.69 -20.64
CA ILE A 397 -6.43 -24.30 -20.24
C ILE A 397 -5.47 -23.85 -19.15
N VAL A 398 -5.30 -24.65 -18.10
CA VAL A 398 -4.40 -24.35 -16.97
C VAL A 398 -2.95 -24.19 -17.44
N ASP A 399 -2.47 -25.06 -18.33
CA ASP A 399 -1.11 -24.95 -18.90
C ASP A 399 -0.94 -23.69 -19.76
N ALA A 400 -1.97 -23.30 -20.52
CA ALA A 400 -1.95 -22.08 -21.32
C ALA A 400 -1.94 -20.83 -20.42
N VAL A 401 -2.81 -20.78 -19.40
CA VAL A 401 -2.85 -19.67 -18.43
C VAL A 401 -1.54 -19.57 -17.65
N LYS A 402 -0.95 -20.70 -17.21
CA LYS A 402 0.34 -20.69 -16.52
C LYS A 402 1.46 -20.18 -17.42
N THR A 403 1.46 -20.55 -18.70
CA THR A 403 2.44 -20.06 -19.67
C THR A 403 2.28 -18.56 -19.92
N PHE A 404 1.05 -18.08 -20.00
CA PHE A 404 0.75 -16.65 -20.12
C PHE A 404 1.22 -15.87 -18.88
N ALA A 405 0.94 -16.38 -17.67
CA ALA A 405 1.39 -15.80 -16.41
C ALA A 405 2.94 -15.75 -16.29
N ASP A 406 3.63 -16.84 -16.63
CA ASP A 406 5.10 -16.91 -16.66
C ASP A 406 5.67 -15.89 -17.67
N GLY A 407 4.96 -15.61 -18.77
CA GLY A 407 5.35 -14.62 -19.78
C GLY A 407 5.47 -13.19 -19.22
N PHE A 408 4.55 -12.76 -18.35
CA PHE A 408 4.65 -11.45 -17.69
C PHE A 408 5.87 -11.36 -16.78
N VAL A 409 6.19 -12.45 -16.06
CA VAL A 409 7.38 -12.50 -15.21
C VAL A 409 8.66 -12.50 -16.04
N SER A 410 8.68 -13.17 -17.19
CA SER A 410 9.82 -13.11 -18.13
C SER A 410 10.06 -11.73 -18.73
N ILE A 411 9.01 -10.91 -18.90
CA ILE A 411 9.17 -9.50 -19.29
C ILE A 411 9.89 -8.73 -18.17
N VAL A 412 9.49 -8.95 -16.92
CA VAL A 412 10.16 -8.36 -15.75
C VAL A 412 11.61 -8.81 -15.65
N GLU A 413 11.90 -10.10 -15.81
CA GLU A 413 13.27 -10.65 -15.87
C GLU A 413 14.12 -9.95 -16.93
N THR A 414 13.53 -9.59 -18.07
CA THR A 414 14.24 -8.95 -19.18
C THR A 414 14.63 -7.50 -18.87
N HIS A 415 13.81 -6.78 -18.10
CA HIS A 415 13.98 -5.34 -17.84
C HIS A 415 14.52 -5.02 -16.43
N ALA A 416 14.51 -5.98 -15.51
CA ALA A 416 15.22 -5.86 -14.25
C ALA A 416 16.73 -5.68 -14.50
N ALA A 417 17.38 -4.85 -13.70
CA ALA A 417 18.79 -4.59 -13.87
C ALA A 417 19.60 -5.84 -13.52
N SER A 418 20.82 -5.98 -14.04
CA SER A 418 21.64 -7.17 -13.80
C SER A 418 22.02 -7.39 -12.32
N ASN A 419 21.91 -6.34 -11.49
CA ASN A 419 22.09 -6.40 -10.03
C ASN A 419 20.79 -6.66 -9.26
N GLY A 420 19.67 -6.83 -9.96
CA GLY A 420 18.33 -7.00 -9.42
C GLY A 420 17.60 -5.72 -9.06
N SER A 421 18.16 -4.54 -9.35
CA SER A 421 17.45 -3.29 -9.11
C SER A 421 16.20 -3.18 -9.99
N MET A 422 15.08 -2.81 -9.36
CA MET A 422 13.81 -2.50 -10.02
C MET A 422 13.34 -1.11 -9.61
N SER A 423 13.26 -0.22 -10.59
CA SER A 423 12.65 1.10 -10.48
C SER A 423 11.12 1.01 -10.49
N GLU A 424 10.47 2.16 -10.55
CA GLU A 424 9.04 2.27 -10.76
C GLU A 424 8.62 1.84 -12.18
N GLN A 425 9.37 2.28 -13.20
CA GLN A 425 8.99 2.14 -14.62
C GLN A 425 10.13 1.57 -15.46
N TYR A 426 9.78 1.01 -16.62
CA TYR A 426 10.72 0.74 -17.70
C TYR A 426 10.15 1.27 -19.02
N ASP A 427 11.00 1.91 -19.84
CA ASP A 427 10.58 2.72 -20.99
C ASP A 427 9.80 1.88 -22.00
N LYS A 428 8.68 2.42 -22.50
CA LYS A 428 7.78 1.70 -23.41
C LYS A 428 8.39 1.34 -24.78
N SER A 429 9.57 1.86 -25.11
CA SER A 429 10.22 1.69 -26.41
C SER A 429 11.42 0.77 -26.33
N ASP A 430 12.35 1.04 -25.42
CA ASP A 430 13.61 0.29 -25.30
C ASP A 430 13.71 -0.56 -24.01
N GLY A 431 12.81 -0.34 -23.06
CA GLY A 431 12.77 -1.10 -21.81
C GLY A 431 13.84 -0.72 -20.81
N GLU A 432 14.52 0.43 -21.00
CA GLU A 432 15.43 0.99 -20.01
C GLU A 432 14.66 1.49 -18.78
N GLN A 433 15.23 1.29 -17.60
CA GLN A 433 14.59 1.69 -16.34
C GLN A 433 14.59 3.21 -16.15
N LEU A 434 13.48 3.75 -15.64
CA LEU A 434 13.30 5.18 -15.42
C LEU A 434 12.36 5.48 -14.23
N SER A 435 12.19 6.78 -13.94
CA SER A 435 11.50 7.27 -12.74
C SER A 435 12.23 6.84 -11.45
N ALA A 436 11.52 6.72 -10.33
CA ALA A 436 12.09 6.42 -9.02
C ALA A 436 12.83 5.07 -9.05
N ARG A 437 14.15 5.09 -8.80
CA ARG A 437 14.96 3.87 -8.66
C ARG A 437 14.57 3.08 -7.42
N ASP A 438 14.81 1.78 -7.43
CA ASP A 438 14.68 0.91 -6.24
C ASP A 438 13.35 1.12 -5.49
N LEU A 439 12.22 1.10 -6.22
CA LEU A 439 10.91 1.34 -5.66
C LEU A 439 10.49 0.15 -4.77
N THR A 440 10.21 0.41 -3.50
CA THR A 440 9.88 -0.62 -2.50
C THR A 440 8.67 -1.45 -2.90
N TRP A 441 7.67 -0.83 -3.54
CA TRP A 441 6.48 -1.55 -4.04
C TRP A 441 6.80 -2.48 -5.22
N SER A 442 7.71 -2.13 -6.13
CA SER A 442 8.15 -3.04 -7.20
C SER A 442 8.76 -4.32 -6.63
N TYR A 443 9.58 -4.20 -5.58
CA TYR A 443 10.14 -5.35 -4.88
C TYR A 443 9.07 -6.19 -4.16
N ALA A 444 8.11 -5.55 -3.49
CA ALA A 444 7.02 -6.24 -2.84
C ALA A 444 6.16 -7.02 -3.85
N ALA A 445 5.83 -6.42 -4.99
CA ALA A 445 5.08 -7.05 -6.08
C ALA A 445 5.80 -8.29 -6.65
N LEU A 446 7.14 -8.26 -6.72
CA LEU A 446 7.90 -9.43 -7.16
C LEU A 446 7.79 -10.57 -6.14
N LEU A 447 7.92 -10.26 -4.85
CA LEU A 447 7.82 -11.26 -3.79
C LEU A 447 6.42 -11.89 -3.73
N THR A 448 5.37 -11.09 -3.85
CA THR A 448 3.99 -11.59 -3.83
C THR A 448 3.71 -12.45 -5.08
N ALA A 449 4.06 -11.98 -6.28
CA ALA A 449 3.91 -12.76 -7.50
C ALA A 449 4.71 -14.07 -7.47
N ASN A 450 5.95 -14.04 -6.97
CA ASN A 450 6.77 -15.24 -6.79
C ASN A 450 6.14 -16.21 -5.79
N ASN A 451 5.61 -15.72 -4.68
CA ASN A 451 4.91 -16.55 -3.70
C ASN A 451 3.70 -17.25 -4.34
N ARG A 452 2.84 -16.52 -5.05
CA ARG A 452 1.68 -17.10 -5.75
C ARG A 452 2.07 -18.09 -6.82
N ARG A 453 3.11 -17.78 -7.59
CA ARG A 453 3.67 -18.69 -8.60
C ARG A 453 4.04 -20.05 -7.99
N ASN A 454 4.52 -20.05 -6.75
CA ASN A 454 4.90 -21.22 -5.96
C ASN A 454 3.78 -21.76 -5.05
N SER A 455 2.53 -21.33 -5.24
CA SER A 455 1.37 -21.72 -4.42
C SER A 455 1.52 -21.38 -2.92
N VAL A 456 2.31 -20.36 -2.60
CA VAL A 456 2.40 -19.76 -1.27
C VAL A 456 1.39 -18.61 -1.19
N VAL A 457 0.29 -18.86 -0.49
CA VAL A 457 -0.86 -17.95 -0.38
C VAL A 457 -0.93 -17.34 1.01
N PRO A 458 -1.51 -16.12 1.17
CA PRO A 458 -1.75 -15.54 2.48
C PRO A 458 -2.84 -16.32 3.23
N ALA A 459 -3.07 -15.99 4.50
CA ALA A 459 -4.24 -16.49 5.20
C ALA A 459 -5.53 -15.95 4.56
N SER A 460 -6.62 -16.73 4.66
CA SER A 460 -7.97 -16.28 4.33
C SER A 460 -8.35 -15.07 5.17
N TRP A 461 -8.99 -14.07 4.56
CA TRP A 461 -9.50 -12.90 5.26
C TRP A 461 -10.99 -13.04 5.61
N GLY A 462 -11.63 -14.15 5.22
CA GLY A 462 -13.01 -14.48 5.56
C GLY A 462 -14.02 -14.16 4.47
N GLU A 463 -13.58 -14.08 3.21
CA GLU A 463 -14.40 -13.73 2.04
C GLU A 463 -15.69 -14.56 1.95
N THR A 464 -15.59 -15.86 2.22
CA THR A 464 -16.71 -16.83 2.12
C THR A 464 -17.92 -16.50 3.00
N SER A 465 -17.74 -15.63 4.00
CA SER A 465 -18.80 -15.13 4.88
C SER A 465 -19.27 -13.71 4.57
N ALA A 466 -18.64 -13.07 3.58
CA ALA A 466 -18.77 -11.64 3.28
C ALA A 466 -18.98 -11.34 1.79
N SER A 467 -19.52 -12.28 1.01
CA SER A 467 -19.81 -12.10 -0.42
C SER A 467 -21.30 -11.87 -0.74
N SER A 468 -22.15 -11.78 0.29
CA SER A 468 -23.58 -11.54 0.11
C SER A 468 -23.90 -10.06 -0.14
N VAL A 469 -24.17 -9.70 -1.39
CA VAL A 469 -24.58 -8.33 -1.78
C VAL A 469 -26.01 -8.00 -1.29
N PRO A 470 -26.23 -6.87 -0.59
CA PRO A 470 -27.56 -6.37 -0.27
C PRO A 470 -28.44 -6.17 -1.52
N GLY A 471 -29.74 -6.45 -1.41
CA GLY A 471 -30.68 -6.26 -2.52
C GLY A 471 -30.92 -4.79 -2.92
N THR A 472 -30.49 -3.83 -2.09
CA THR A 472 -30.50 -2.40 -2.38
C THR A 472 -29.34 -1.77 -1.63
N CYS A 473 -28.52 -0.99 -2.33
CA CYS A 473 -27.39 -0.29 -1.72
C CYS A 473 -27.86 0.98 -1.00
N ALA A 474 -27.29 1.25 0.16
CA ALA A 474 -27.47 2.47 0.92
C ALA A 474 -26.16 3.24 1.06
N ALA A 475 -26.19 4.51 0.68
CA ALA A 475 -25.10 5.46 0.85
C ALA A 475 -24.99 5.87 2.34
N THR A 476 -24.39 5.00 3.17
CA THR A 476 -24.25 5.21 4.63
C THR A 476 -22.82 5.48 5.05
N SER A 477 -22.67 5.89 6.31
CA SER A 477 -21.39 6.01 7.01
C SER A 477 -21.64 5.89 8.51
N ALA A 478 -20.64 5.49 9.29
CA ALA A 478 -20.70 5.48 10.74
C ALA A 478 -19.61 6.37 11.34
N ILE A 479 -19.96 7.26 12.28
CA ILE A 479 -19.01 8.21 12.87
C ILE A 479 -18.01 7.45 13.73
N GLY A 480 -16.76 7.37 13.27
CA GLY A 480 -15.64 6.68 13.91
C GLY A 480 -15.30 7.18 15.32
N THR A 481 -14.60 6.35 16.10
CA THR A 481 -14.02 6.76 17.39
C THR A 481 -12.51 6.62 17.31
N TYR A 482 -11.83 7.74 17.52
CA TYR A 482 -10.38 7.85 17.39
C TYR A 482 -9.76 8.14 18.74
N SER A 483 -8.60 7.55 19.01
CA SER A 483 -7.79 7.93 20.16
C SER A 483 -6.32 7.79 19.86
N SER A 484 -5.50 8.69 20.39
CA SER A 484 -4.04 8.55 20.36
C SER A 484 -3.60 7.22 20.95
N VAL A 485 -2.61 6.60 20.31
CA VAL A 485 -2.01 5.34 20.74
C VAL A 485 -0.55 5.61 21.09
N THR A 486 -0.02 4.95 22.11
CA THR A 486 1.39 5.05 22.48
C THR A 486 1.95 3.65 22.68
N VAL A 487 2.99 3.31 21.92
CA VAL A 487 3.72 2.05 22.06
C VAL A 487 5.02 2.34 22.79
N THR A 488 5.10 2.01 24.08
CA THR A 488 6.29 2.31 24.89
C THR A 488 7.36 1.23 24.78
N SER A 489 6.96 -0.02 24.59
CA SER A 489 7.86 -1.17 24.53
C SER A 489 7.12 -2.42 24.07
N TRP A 490 7.80 -3.27 23.30
CA TRP A 490 7.32 -4.60 22.98
C TRP A 490 7.72 -5.62 24.07
N PRO A 491 6.84 -6.57 24.43
CA PRO A 491 7.24 -7.71 25.23
C PRO A 491 8.22 -8.60 24.45
N SER A 492 9.01 -9.42 25.14
CA SER A 492 9.87 -10.39 24.45
C SER A 492 9.02 -11.44 23.71
N ILE A 493 9.01 -11.36 22.38
CA ILE A 493 8.36 -12.32 21.50
C ILE A 493 9.43 -13.28 20.95
N VAL A 494 9.17 -14.57 21.07
CA VAL A 494 10.00 -15.61 20.44
C VAL A 494 9.23 -16.14 19.24
N ALA A 495 9.67 -15.77 18.04
CA ALA A 495 9.17 -16.35 16.81
C ALA A 495 9.95 -17.65 16.52
N THR A 496 9.36 -18.80 16.86
CA THR A 496 9.88 -20.10 16.45
C THR A 496 9.43 -20.40 15.03
N GLY A 497 10.37 -20.60 14.10
CA GLY A 497 10.08 -21.04 12.73
C GLY A 497 9.51 -22.45 12.75
N GLY A 498 8.19 -22.57 12.82
CA GLY A 498 7.47 -23.84 12.79
C GLY A 498 6.35 -23.77 11.77
N THR A 499 6.46 -24.59 10.72
CA THR A 499 5.37 -24.91 9.80
C THR A 499 4.24 -25.58 10.58
N THR A 500 3.13 -24.88 10.80
CA THR A 500 1.91 -25.45 11.38
C THR A 500 1.25 -26.35 10.33
N THR A 501 1.52 -27.65 10.39
CA THR A 501 0.58 -28.65 9.89
C THR A 501 -0.51 -28.86 10.94
N THR A 502 -1.75 -28.77 10.49
CA THR A 502 -2.98 -28.97 11.27
C THR A 502 -2.93 -30.31 12.01
N ALA A 503 -2.98 -30.28 13.36
CA ALA A 503 -3.16 -31.48 14.17
C ALA A 503 -4.16 -31.23 15.32
N THR A 504 -5.28 -31.95 15.21
CA THR A 504 -6.39 -32.11 16.17
C THR A 504 -5.91 -32.52 17.58
N PRO A 505 -6.56 -32.05 18.67
CA PRO A 505 -6.07 -32.28 20.03
C PRO A 505 -6.48 -33.65 20.57
N THR A 506 -5.49 -34.42 21.06
CA THR A 506 -5.73 -35.52 22.01
C THR A 506 -4.59 -35.61 23.01
N GLY A 507 -4.92 -35.71 24.30
CA GLY A 507 -4.11 -36.45 25.27
C GLY A 507 -3.45 -35.64 26.38
N SER A 508 -4.10 -35.66 27.54
CA SER A 508 -3.60 -35.28 28.87
C SER A 508 -2.27 -35.98 29.25
N GLY A 509 -1.34 -35.23 29.85
CA GLY A 509 -0.10 -35.75 30.44
C GLY A 509 0.51 -34.80 31.46
N SER A 510 0.18 -34.99 32.74
CA SER A 510 0.75 -34.31 33.90
C SER A 510 2.18 -34.76 34.17
N VAL A 511 3.13 -33.82 34.31
CA VAL A 511 4.38 -34.05 35.06
C VAL A 511 4.79 -32.79 35.84
N THR A 512 4.81 -32.95 37.16
CA THR A 512 5.34 -32.03 38.17
C THR A 512 6.87 -32.03 38.14
N SER A 513 7.51 -30.86 38.15
CA SER A 513 8.90 -30.72 38.60
C SER A 513 9.09 -29.50 39.48
N THR A 514 9.31 -29.77 40.77
CA THR A 514 9.80 -28.84 41.78
C THR A 514 11.26 -28.47 41.51
N SER A 515 11.60 -27.19 41.62
CA SER A 515 12.94 -26.76 42.02
C SER A 515 12.88 -25.46 42.81
N LYS A 516 13.37 -25.55 44.06
CA LYS A 516 13.61 -24.46 45.00
C LYS A 516 14.97 -23.86 44.70
N THR A 517 15.07 -22.53 44.67
CA THR A 517 16.33 -21.82 44.96
C THR A 517 16.05 -20.43 45.54
N THR A 518 16.22 -20.37 46.86
CA THR A 518 16.86 -19.34 47.70
C THR A 518 16.82 -17.87 47.25
N ALA A 519 16.02 -17.07 47.97
CA ALA A 519 16.05 -15.62 47.97
C ALA A 519 17.24 -15.08 48.79
N THR A 520 17.99 -14.13 48.22
CA THR A 520 18.93 -13.28 48.95
C THR A 520 18.53 -11.83 48.73
N ALA A 521 18.02 -11.21 49.78
CA ALA A 521 17.66 -9.80 49.81
C ALA A 521 18.93 -8.93 49.83
N SER A 522 19.09 -8.06 48.83
CA SER A 522 19.99 -6.91 48.90
C SER A 522 19.17 -5.63 48.93
N LYS A 523 19.39 -4.84 49.98
CA LYS A 523 18.85 -3.49 50.15
C LYS A 523 19.55 -2.55 49.18
N THR A 524 18.78 -1.82 48.37
CA THR A 524 19.31 -0.67 47.63
C THR A 524 18.37 0.51 47.82
N SER A 525 18.99 1.62 48.17
CA SER A 525 18.43 2.93 48.50
C SER A 525 17.61 3.53 47.37
N THR A 526 16.42 4.02 47.69
CA THR A 526 15.65 4.98 46.88
C THR A 526 16.44 6.28 46.72
N SER A 527 17.02 6.50 45.55
CA SER A 527 17.34 7.83 45.03
C SER A 527 16.22 8.23 44.08
N THR A 528 15.51 9.32 44.38
CA THR A 528 14.67 10.03 43.42
C THR A 528 15.56 10.50 42.27
N SER A 529 15.53 9.78 41.15
CA SER A 529 16.08 10.25 39.88
C SER A 529 15.15 11.34 39.36
N SER A 530 15.58 12.60 39.48
CA SER A 530 15.10 13.65 38.60
C SER A 530 15.35 13.20 37.17
N THR A 531 14.30 12.99 36.40
CA THR A 531 14.37 12.82 34.96
C THR A 531 15.18 13.97 34.37
N SER A 532 16.37 13.68 33.84
CA SER A 532 17.09 14.61 32.98
C SER A 532 16.22 14.81 31.75
N CYS A 533 15.63 15.99 31.64
CA CYS A 533 14.88 16.38 30.47
C CYS A 533 15.87 16.87 29.40
N THR A 534 15.69 16.40 28.17
CA THR A 534 16.49 16.81 27.01
C THR A 534 15.93 18.12 26.47
N THR A 535 16.80 19.13 26.34
CA THR A 535 16.48 20.38 25.64
C THR A 535 16.44 20.11 24.13
N PRO A 536 15.39 20.53 23.40
CA PRO A 536 15.29 20.33 21.96
C PRO A 536 16.41 21.06 21.21
N THR A 537 16.83 20.53 20.06
CA THR A 537 17.71 21.22 19.10
C THR A 537 16.92 22.01 18.05
N ALA A 538 15.65 21.65 17.83
CA ALA A 538 14.71 22.34 16.95
C ALA A 538 13.28 22.26 17.50
N VAL A 539 12.42 23.22 17.13
CA VAL A 539 11.01 23.31 17.54
C VAL A 539 10.17 23.60 16.29
N ALA A 540 9.05 22.90 16.14
CA ALA A 540 8.07 23.19 15.10
C ALA A 540 7.25 24.43 15.50
N VAL A 541 7.46 25.56 14.82
CA VAL A 541 6.81 26.85 15.09
C VAL A 541 5.70 27.09 14.07
N THR A 542 4.46 27.13 14.53
CA THR A 542 3.30 27.50 13.71
C THR A 542 3.11 29.01 13.73
N PHE A 543 3.12 29.63 12.56
CA PHE A 543 2.75 31.03 12.35
C PHE A 543 1.30 31.09 11.88
N ASP A 544 0.42 31.56 12.76
CA ASP A 544 -0.98 31.84 12.45
C ASP A 544 -1.12 33.32 12.12
N LEU A 545 -1.57 33.64 10.91
CA LEU A 545 -1.79 35.00 10.43
C LEU A 545 -3.25 35.23 10.10
N THR A 546 -3.86 36.22 10.76
CA THR A 546 -5.14 36.77 10.32
C THR A 546 -4.91 37.80 9.22
N ALA A 547 -5.25 37.48 7.97
CA ALA A 547 -5.08 38.36 6.81
C ALA A 547 -6.22 38.18 5.81
N THR A 548 -7.03 39.21 5.59
CA THR A 548 -8.06 39.16 4.54
C THR A 548 -7.43 39.30 3.16
N THR A 549 -7.73 38.34 2.29
CA THR A 549 -7.23 38.29 0.91
C THR A 549 -8.36 38.23 -0.11
N THR A 550 -8.06 38.55 -1.36
CA THR A 550 -8.96 38.29 -2.50
C THR A 550 -8.52 37.08 -3.31
N TYR A 551 -9.41 36.56 -4.16
CA TYR A 551 -9.12 35.37 -4.96
C TYR A 551 -7.93 35.61 -5.90
N GLY A 552 -6.89 34.78 -5.77
CA GLY A 552 -5.64 34.89 -6.54
C GLY A 552 -4.46 35.43 -5.73
N GLU A 553 -4.69 36.02 -4.56
CA GLU A 553 -3.63 36.42 -3.63
C GLU A 553 -3.13 35.23 -2.81
N ASN A 554 -1.82 35.15 -2.59
CA ASN A 554 -1.18 34.14 -1.75
C ASN A 554 -0.29 34.81 -0.70
N ILE A 555 -0.27 34.28 0.52
CA ILE A 555 0.56 34.81 1.62
C ILE A 555 1.79 33.93 1.81
N TYR A 556 2.94 34.57 2.04
CA TYR A 556 4.21 33.90 2.33
C TYR A 556 4.88 34.50 3.57
N LEU A 557 5.74 33.71 4.20
CA LEU A 557 6.59 34.08 5.33
C LEU A 557 8.05 34.17 4.86
N VAL A 558 8.71 35.29 5.17
CA VAL A 558 10.15 35.52 4.93
C VAL A 558 10.82 36.05 6.19
N GLY A 559 12.12 35.83 6.35
CA GLY A 559 12.85 36.29 7.52
C GLY A 559 14.36 36.25 7.41
N SER A 560 15.01 36.68 8.49
CA SER A 560 16.46 36.95 8.54
C SER A 560 17.35 35.71 8.70
N ILE A 561 16.78 34.51 8.66
CA ILE A 561 17.50 33.23 8.79
C ILE A 561 17.28 32.41 7.53
N SER A 562 18.19 31.50 7.24
CA SER A 562 18.14 30.68 6.02
C SER A 562 16.91 29.79 5.95
N GLN A 563 16.39 29.35 7.09
CA GLN A 563 15.13 28.60 7.16
C GLN A 563 13.92 29.44 6.69
N LEU A 564 14.01 30.77 6.69
CA LEU A 564 12.99 31.71 6.24
C LEU A 564 13.44 32.53 5.00
N GLY A 565 14.44 32.04 4.28
CA GLY A 565 14.86 32.59 2.98
C GLY A 565 15.79 33.80 3.03
N ASP A 566 16.38 34.16 4.17
CA ASP A 566 17.34 35.29 4.28
C ASP A 566 16.83 36.62 3.65
N TRP A 567 15.53 36.90 3.80
CA TRP A 567 14.76 38.00 3.20
C TRP A 567 14.51 37.92 1.68
N GLU A 568 14.89 36.85 1.00
CA GLU A 568 14.58 36.65 -0.41
C GLU A 568 13.13 36.22 -0.63
N THR A 569 12.37 37.02 -1.39
CA THR A 569 10.94 36.80 -1.60
C THR A 569 10.65 35.57 -2.47
N SER A 570 11.60 35.17 -3.33
CA SER A 570 11.49 33.95 -4.14
C SER A 570 11.54 32.67 -3.30
N ASP A 571 12.14 32.77 -2.11
CA ASP A 571 12.36 31.65 -1.20
C ASP A 571 11.39 31.73 0.01
N GLY A 572 10.38 32.60 -0.08
CA GLY A 572 9.34 32.75 0.91
C GLY A 572 8.53 31.46 1.08
N ILE A 573 8.16 31.16 2.31
CA ILE A 573 7.39 29.95 2.65
C ILE A 573 5.91 30.27 2.52
N ALA A 574 5.21 29.58 1.61
CA ALA A 574 3.78 29.75 1.42
C ALA A 574 2.99 29.36 2.68
N LEU A 575 2.03 30.20 3.07
CA LEU A 575 1.03 29.87 4.08
C LEU A 575 -0.15 29.12 3.45
N SER A 576 -0.76 28.22 4.20
CA SER A 576 -2.02 27.55 3.84
C SER A 576 -3.22 28.41 4.23
N ALA A 577 -4.22 28.45 3.35
CA ALA A 577 -5.54 29.01 3.60
C ALA A 577 -6.60 27.92 3.89
N ASP A 578 -6.21 26.68 4.22
CA ASP A 578 -7.16 25.57 4.36
C ASP A 578 -8.17 25.76 5.51
N LYS A 579 -7.83 26.62 6.47
CA LYS A 579 -8.69 27.03 7.60
C LYS A 579 -9.34 28.41 7.40
N TYR A 580 -9.11 29.05 6.25
CA TYR A 580 -9.62 30.38 5.96
C TYR A 580 -11.14 30.36 5.80
N THR A 581 -11.82 31.25 6.52
CA THR A 581 -13.24 31.54 6.30
C THR A 581 -13.46 33.05 6.23
N SER A 582 -14.59 33.47 5.66
CA SER A 582 -14.96 34.90 5.65
C SER A 582 -15.13 35.51 7.06
N SER A 583 -15.35 34.69 8.09
CA SER A 583 -15.43 35.12 9.50
C SER A 583 -14.12 34.98 10.28
N ASP A 584 -13.17 34.22 9.75
CA ASP A 584 -11.87 33.93 10.35
C ASP A 584 -10.84 33.75 9.22
N PRO A 585 -10.25 34.86 8.71
CA PRO A 585 -9.37 34.85 7.55
C PRO A 585 -7.96 34.36 7.92
N LEU A 586 -7.89 33.13 8.44
CA LEU A 586 -6.69 32.50 8.95
C LEU A 586 -5.86 31.89 7.82
N TRP A 587 -4.62 32.37 7.73
CA TRP A 587 -3.53 31.75 7.01
C TRP A 587 -2.55 31.14 8.01
N TYR A 588 -1.96 29.99 7.73
CA TYR A 588 -0.98 29.41 8.65
C TYR A 588 0.12 28.62 7.97
N VAL A 589 1.27 28.50 8.64
CA VAL A 589 2.34 27.59 8.24
C VAL A 589 3.10 27.11 9.47
N THR A 590 3.56 25.86 9.48
CA THR A 590 4.45 25.34 10.52
C THR A 590 5.85 25.15 9.95
N VAL A 591 6.85 25.76 10.58
CA VAL A 591 8.26 25.70 10.17
C VAL A 591 9.09 25.18 11.33
N THR A 592 9.93 24.17 11.08
CA THR A 592 10.88 23.66 12.08
C THR A 592 12.09 24.57 12.17
N LEU A 593 12.25 25.24 13.32
CA LEU A 593 13.28 26.26 13.54
C LEU A 593 14.26 25.85 14.66
N PRO A 594 15.54 26.24 14.59
CA PRO A 594 16.52 25.90 15.63
C PRO A 594 16.13 26.45 17.01
N ALA A 595 16.18 25.61 18.04
CA ALA A 595 15.76 25.99 19.38
C ALA A 595 16.68 27.06 19.99
N GLY A 596 16.12 28.15 20.50
CA GLY A 596 16.86 29.28 21.06
C GLY A 596 17.28 30.35 20.03
N GLU A 597 17.08 30.11 18.74
CA GLU A 597 17.41 31.08 17.70
C GLU A 597 16.48 32.29 17.77
N SER A 598 17.05 33.50 17.63
CA SER A 598 16.27 34.74 17.55
C SER A 598 16.43 35.34 16.16
N PHE A 599 15.32 35.70 15.54
CA PHE A 599 15.29 36.17 14.16
C PHE A 599 14.19 37.22 13.96
N GLU A 600 14.32 37.94 12.84
CA GLU A 600 13.28 38.83 12.33
C GLU A 600 12.51 38.17 11.18
N TYR A 601 11.24 38.49 11.02
CA TYR A 601 10.40 37.99 9.93
C TYR A 601 9.32 38.99 9.51
N LYS A 602 8.76 38.77 8.32
CA LYS A 602 7.57 39.46 7.81
C LYS A 602 6.71 38.52 6.99
N PHE A 603 5.43 38.85 6.90
CA PHE A 603 4.54 38.32 5.88
C PHE A 603 4.60 39.16 4.61
N ILE A 604 4.58 38.48 3.47
CA ILE A 604 4.41 39.09 2.15
C ILE A 604 3.17 38.51 1.49
N ARG A 605 2.55 39.31 0.64
CA ARG A 605 1.44 38.92 -0.22
C ARG A 605 1.92 38.97 -1.65
N ILE A 606 1.72 37.88 -2.38
CA ILE A 606 1.96 37.83 -3.81
C ILE A 606 0.60 37.90 -4.50
N GLU A 607 0.44 38.96 -5.30
CA GLU A 607 -0.76 39.25 -6.07
C GLU A 607 -0.83 38.37 -7.33
N SER A 608 -2.01 38.31 -7.96
CA SER A 608 -2.22 37.54 -9.20
C SER A 608 -1.36 37.99 -10.41
N ASP A 609 -0.73 39.16 -10.33
CA ASP A 609 0.20 39.70 -11.33
C ASP A 609 1.68 39.54 -10.94
N ASP A 610 1.96 38.68 -9.95
CA ASP A 610 3.26 38.41 -9.34
C ASP A 610 3.89 39.62 -8.62
N SER A 611 3.14 40.70 -8.37
CA SER A 611 3.64 41.80 -7.54
C SER A 611 3.67 41.40 -6.05
N VAL A 612 4.74 41.82 -5.36
CA VAL A 612 4.97 41.50 -3.95
C VAL A 612 4.62 42.70 -3.08
N GLU A 613 3.61 42.56 -2.24
CA GLU A 613 3.26 43.51 -1.17
C GLU A 613 3.82 43.01 0.16
N TRP A 614 4.63 43.84 0.82
CA TRP A 614 5.14 43.57 2.17
C TRP A 614 4.18 44.13 3.21
N GLU A 615 4.01 43.43 4.33
CA GLU A 615 3.37 44.05 5.49
C GLU A 615 4.17 45.26 6.01
N SER A 616 3.47 46.18 6.66
CA SER A 616 4.09 47.43 7.12
C SER A 616 5.11 47.24 8.26
N ASP A 617 6.04 48.20 8.38
CA ASP A 617 7.07 48.21 9.42
C ASP A 617 6.49 48.36 10.84
N PRO A 618 7.21 47.90 11.88
CA PRO A 618 8.54 47.26 11.85
C PRO A 618 8.49 45.76 11.55
N ASN A 619 9.64 45.18 11.20
CA ASN A 619 9.85 43.73 11.20
C ASN A 619 9.36 43.11 12.52
N ARG A 620 8.85 41.88 12.45
CA ARG A 620 8.48 41.11 13.62
C ARG A 620 9.70 40.37 14.14
N GLU A 621 9.82 40.23 15.45
CA GLU A 621 10.91 39.48 16.09
C GLU A 621 10.34 38.27 16.82
N TYR A 622 11.03 37.14 16.74
CA TYR A 622 10.68 35.94 17.50
C TYR A 622 11.92 35.17 17.96
N THR A 623 11.86 34.62 19.17
CA THR A 623 12.87 33.71 19.71
C THR A 623 12.26 32.33 19.88
N VAL A 624 12.83 31.33 19.21
CA VAL A 624 12.36 29.95 19.31
C VAL A 624 12.56 29.44 20.75
N PRO A 625 11.54 28.88 21.40
CA PRO A 625 11.68 28.43 22.79
C PRO A 625 12.72 27.31 22.91
N GLN A 626 13.56 27.42 23.93
CA GLN A 626 14.57 26.42 24.28
C GLN A 626 14.28 25.83 25.67
N ALA A 627 12.99 25.56 25.92
CA ALA A 627 12.54 25.01 27.18
C ALA A 627 12.40 23.49 27.09
N CYS A 628 12.64 22.86 28.23
CA CYS A 628 12.62 21.42 28.38
C CYS A 628 11.25 20.82 28.02
N GLY A 629 11.23 19.82 27.13
CA GLY A 629 9.98 19.19 26.67
C GLY A 629 9.14 20.02 25.70
N THR A 630 9.66 21.13 25.18
CA THR A 630 8.98 21.93 24.15
C THR A 630 9.34 21.40 22.77
N SER A 631 8.39 20.80 22.06
CA SER A 631 8.56 20.35 20.67
C SER A 631 7.82 21.22 19.66
N THR A 632 6.84 22.01 20.12
CA THR A 632 6.02 22.89 19.29
C THR A 632 5.84 24.26 19.92
N ALA A 633 5.60 25.27 19.10
CA ALA A 633 5.23 26.62 19.51
C ALA A 633 4.28 27.26 18.50
N THR A 634 3.52 28.26 18.91
CA THR A 634 2.61 29.01 18.02
C THR A 634 2.83 30.51 18.19
N VAL A 635 2.93 31.20 17.05
CA VAL A 635 2.96 32.66 16.92
C VAL A 635 1.66 33.07 16.25
N THR A 636 0.93 34.00 16.86
CA THR A 636 -0.35 34.47 16.30
C THR A 636 -0.24 35.96 15.98
N ASP A 637 -0.50 36.29 14.72
CA ASP A 637 -0.33 37.60 14.13
C ASP A 637 -1.57 38.05 13.36
N THR A 638 -1.64 39.35 13.09
CA THR A 638 -2.60 39.97 12.17
C THR A 638 -1.83 40.83 11.19
N TRP A 639 -2.18 40.80 9.90
CA TRP A 639 -1.55 41.59 8.84
C TRP A 639 -1.47 43.08 9.24
N ARG A 640 -0.32 43.71 9.02
CA ARG A 640 -0.03 45.09 9.46
C ARG A 640 -0.13 46.11 8.35
#